data_AF-A0A9X1TQT4-F1
#
_entry.id   AF-A0A9X1TQT4-F1
#
_cell.length_a   1.000
_cell.length_b   1.000
_cell.length_c   1.000
_cell.angle_alpha   90.00
_cell.angle_beta   90.00
_cell.angle_gamma   90.00
#
_symmetry.space_group_name_H-M   'P 1'
#
loop_
_entity.id
_entity.type
_entity.pdbx_description
1 polymer ?
#
loop_
_entity_poly.entity_id
_entity_poly.type
_entity_poly.pdbx_seq_one_letter_code
_entity_poly.pdbx_strand_id
1 'polypeptide(L)'
;MRDLEAALRTAVRGEVGFDVTSRALVTMDASNYRRVPMGVVAPHDADDVAAVLEVCRDHMVPVVARGGGTSIAGQATGTGVVLDFTRHMNKVVSLDPGTRTAVVQPGLVLDRLQDAAAPHGLRFGPDPSTHSRCTLGGMIGNNSCGSHSVAWGTTADSVRELEVISGCGERLRLGREWAGAPEGLRELVEGDLARLRTGFPELPRRISGYALDALLPEKGADVARSFCGSEGTLGILTEAAVRLVEAPRARALAVLAYPDESAAAEAAAGLLPYGPLTVEGMAADLVPSPTALPAGGAWLFVETDGESEKEARARAEAIVRAADVVDALVVTDPAGQRALWRIREDASGTATRMPDGSEAWPGWEDCAVPPARLGAYLRDFRALLTAHGLRGTPYGHFGDGCIHVRIDFDLLTEAGVGRFRRFSEELAEVVVAHGGSLSGEHGDGQARAELLPKMYGEELVGLFERAKGVWDPDDLLNPGMLVRPAPLDSNLRFAVLPREPVDVAFGYPADGGDFSAAVRRCVGVAKCRTTSASGSAVMCPSFRATGAEEHSTRGRARLLHEMLAGELVTDGWRSTEVRDALDLCLACKGCRSDCPVEVDMATYKAEFLHHHYEGRRRPAAHHSMGRLPEWLRLVARTRTASLVNALAAVPPLAWAAKRLGGIAPEREIPRLATRTFSRWWERRRAKPVEGRREGGELVILWPDTFTEHLSPSVGQAAVRVLEAAGLRVALPPTVRMKTSAGAEGAGGSKGAGG
;
A
#
# COMPACT_ATOMS: atom_id res chain seq x y z
N MET A 1 18.76 -5.95 -26.24
CA MET A 1 17.73 -5.01 -25.74
C MET A 1 16.95 -4.36 -26.87
N ARG A 2 17.58 -3.64 -27.82
CA ARG A 2 16.87 -3.04 -28.97
C ARG A 2 16.12 -4.07 -29.83
N ASP A 3 16.73 -5.22 -30.10
CA ASP A 3 16.08 -6.27 -30.90
C ASP A 3 14.87 -6.88 -30.17
N LEU A 4 15.01 -7.14 -28.86
CA LEU A 4 13.91 -7.61 -28.00
C LEU A 4 12.74 -6.61 -27.98
N GLU A 5 13.02 -5.31 -27.81
CA GLU A 5 11.98 -4.27 -27.83
C GLU A 5 11.24 -4.25 -29.18
N ALA A 6 11.98 -4.30 -30.30
CA ALA A 6 11.40 -4.30 -31.63
C ALA A 6 10.55 -5.55 -31.90
N ALA A 7 11.01 -6.73 -31.46
CA ALA A 7 10.28 -7.98 -31.57
C ALA A 7 8.98 -7.92 -30.77
N LEU A 8 9.01 -7.48 -29.51
CA LEU A 8 7.82 -7.32 -28.67
C LEU A 8 6.83 -6.33 -29.29
N ARG A 9 7.29 -5.14 -29.72
CA ARG A 9 6.43 -4.14 -30.37
C ARG A 9 5.75 -4.64 -31.64
N THR A 10 6.34 -5.63 -32.31
CA THR A 10 5.78 -6.25 -33.51
C THR A 10 4.80 -7.35 -33.15
N ALA A 11 5.09 -8.13 -32.11
CA ALA A 11 4.34 -9.33 -31.75
C ALA A 11 3.11 -9.05 -30.88
N VAL A 12 3.10 -7.98 -30.08
CA VAL A 12 2.00 -7.69 -29.14
C VAL A 12 1.17 -6.48 -29.55
N ARG A 13 -0.13 -6.49 -29.23
CA ARG A 13 -1.03 -5.33 -29.40
C ARG A 13 -0.99 -4.38 -28.21
N GLY A 14 -0.63 -4.88 -27.04
CA GLY A 14 -0.50 -4.13 -25.80
C GLY A 14 0.63 -3.11 -25.78
N GLU A 15 0.76 -2.40 -24.66
CA GLU A 15 1.77 -1.36 -24.51
C GLU A 15 3.14 -1.98 -24.19
N VAL A 16 4.18 -1.54 -24.90
CA VAL A 16 5.58 -1.97 -24.68
C VAL A 16 6.42 -0.78 -24.24
N GLY A 17 6.99 -0.86 -23.03
CA GLY A 17 7.79 0.19 -22.39
C GLY A 17 9.20 -0.28 -22.05
N PHE A 18 10.20 0.27 -22.74
CA PHE A 18 11.63 0.03 -22.49
C PHE A 18 12.37 1.31 -22.05
N ASP A 19 11.65 2.42 -21.98
CA ASP A 19 12.18 3.69 -21.48
C ASP A 19 12.45 3.64 -19.97
N VAL A 20 13.23 4.63 -19.51
CA VAL A 20 13.66 4.75 -18.11
C VAL A 20 12.47 4.81 -17.15
N THR A 21 11.43 5.59 -17.47
CA THR A 21 10.24 5.72 -16.63
C THR A 21 9.51 4.40 -16.50
N SER A 22 9.19 3.74 -17.62
CA SER A 22 8.51 2.45 -17.64
C SER A 22 9.21 1.42 -16.74
N ARG A 23 10.54 1.33 -16.86
CA ARG A 23 11.36 0.39 -16.06
C ARG A 23 11.42 0.79 -14.59
N ALA A 24 11.63 2.07 -14.29
CA ALA A 24 11.75 2.60 -12.93
C ALA A 24 10.51 2.35 -12.06
N LEU A 25 9.32 2.35 -12.66
CA LEU A 25 8.06 2.19 -11.93
C LEU A 25 7.84 0.77 -11.38
N VAL A 26 8.59 -0.22 -11.89
CA VAL A 26 8.42 -1.65 -11.55
C VAL A 26 9.68 -2.29 -10.97
N THR A 27 10.73 -1.51 -10.62
CA THR A 27 11.96 -2.04 -10.02
C THR A 27 11.75 -2.68 -8.64
N MET A 28 10.70 -2.26 -7.93
CA MET A 28 10.38 -2.66 -6.57
C MET A 28 8.88 -2.99 -6.44
N ASP A 29 8.53 -3.88 -5.52
CA ASP A 29 7.17 -4.04 -4.98
C ASP A 29 7.07 -3.33 -3.61
N ALA A 30 6.39 -3.92 -2.62
CA ALA A 30 6.33 -3.41 -1.25
C ALA A 30 7.34 -4.09 -0.29
N SER A 31 8.19 -4.97 -0.83
CA SER A 31 9.27 -5.65 -0.09
C SER A 31 10.52 -4.77 0.05
N ASN A 32 11.57 -5.34 0.64
CA ASN A 32 12.89 -4.71 0.69
C ASN A 32 13.72 -4.90 -0.59
N TYR A 33 13.21 -5.60 -1.61
CA TYR A 33 14.00 -5.98 -2.78
C TYR A 33 13.81 -5.01 -3.95
N ARG A 34 14.88 -4.87 -4.74
CA ARG A 34 14.93 -4.10 -5.99
C ARG A 34 15.62 -4.92 -7.07
N ARG A 35 14.96 -5.08 -8.22
CA ARG A 35 15.54 -5.70 -9.43
C ARG A 35 15.14 -4.85 -10.63
N VAL A 36 16.12 -4.44 -11.45
CA VAL A 36 15.87 -3.57 -12.60
C VAL A 36 15.47 -4.42 -13.81
N PRO A 37 14.24 -4.30 -14.34
CA PRO A 37 13.83 -5.07 -15.51
C PRO A 37 14.43 -4.50 -16.80
N MET A 38 14.47 -5.35 -17.84
CA MET A 38 14.80 -4.94 -19.20
C MET A 38 13.69 -4.09 -19.83
N GLY A 39 12.43 -4.43 -19.55
CA GLY A 39 11.27 -3.74 -20.09
C GLY A 39 9.96 -4.20 -19.45
N VAL A 40 8.87 -3.53 -19.80
CA VAL A 40 7.52 -3.81 -19.31
C VAL A 40 6.59 -3.98 -20.50
N VAL A 41 5.71 -4.96 -20.44
CA VAL A 41 4.62 -5.14 -21.39
C VAL A 41 3.30 -5.15 -20.62
N ALA A 42 2.34 -4.34 -21.05
CA ALA A 42 0.98 -4.41 -20.59
C ALA A 42 0.15 -5.16 -21.64
N PRO A 43 -0.05 -6.48 -21.50
CA PRO A 43 -0.75 -7.28 -22.51
C PRO A 43 -2.22 -6.88 -22.61
N HIS A 44 -2.78 -6.90 -23.82
CA HIS A 44 -4.20 -6.64 -24.02
C HIS A 44 -5.09 -7.84 -23.61
N ASP A 45 -4.61 -9.05 -23.87
CA ASP A 45 -5.30 -10.32 -23.61
C ASP A 45 -4.31 -11.52 -23.61
N ALA A 46 -4.85 -12.74 -23.55
CA ALA A 46 -4.06 -13.97 -23.50
C ALA A 46 -3.18 -14.21 -24.74
N ASP A 47 -3.54 -13.67 -25.91
CA ASP A 47 -2.73 -13.82 -27.12
C ASP A 47 -1.48 -12.97 -27.06
N ASP A 48 -1.60 -11.75 -26.53
CA ASP A 48 -0.43 -10.93 -26.24
C ASP A 48 0.48 -11.60 -25.20
N VAL A 49 -0.08 -12.23 -24.16
CA VAL A 49 0.72 -12.99 -23.17
C VAL A 49 1.50 -14.11 -23.85
N ALA A 50 0.85 -14.90 -24.70
CA ALA A 50 1.51 -15.98 -25.44
C ALA A 50 2.65 -15.45 -26.32
N ALA A 51 2.41 -14.35 -27.04
CA ALA A 51 3.41 -13.71 -27.89
C ALA A 51 4.60 -13.16 -27.09
N VAL A 52 4.37 -12.58 -25.91
CA VAL A 52 5.47 -12.17 -25.02
C VAL A 52 6.31 -13.38 -24.61
N LEU A 53 5.67 -14.47 -24.19
CA LEU A 53 6.37 -15.68 -23.76
C LEU A 53 7.18 -16.30 -24.90
N GLU A 54 6.64 -16.34 -26.11
CA GLU A 54 7.35 -16.79 -27.31
C GLU A 54 8.58 -15.95 -27.60
N VAL A 55 8.43 -14.63 -27.73
CA VAL A 55 9.55 -13.72 -27.99
C VAL A 55 10.59 -13.79 -26.87
N CYS A 56 10.17 -13.84 -25.61
CA CYS A 56 11.09 -13.91 -24.48
C CYS A 56 11.86 -15.24 -24.46
N ARG A 57 11.23 -16.36 -24.84
CA ARG A 57 11.90 -17.66 -24.96
C ARG A 57 12.94 -17.65 -26.08
N ASP A 58 12.60 -17.12 -27.25
CA ASP A 58 13.53 -16.99 -28.38
C ASP A 58 14.77 -16.16 -28.03
N HIS A 59 14.61 -15.20 -27.13
CA HIS A 59 15.68 -14.34 -26.63
C HIS A 59 16.32 -14.80 -25.31
N MET A 60 15.86 -15.90 -24.71
CA MET A 60 16.28 -16.37 -23.37
C MET A 60 16.18 -15.29 -22.29
N VAL A 61 15.07 -14.54 -22.32
CA VAL A 61 14.79 -13.44 -21.39
C VAL A 61 13.73 -13.88 -20.39
N PRO A 62 13.99 -13.73 -19.07
CA PRO A 62 12.99 -14.05 -18.07
C PRO A 62 11.72 -13.21 -18.15
N VAL A 63 10.60 -13.76 -17.70
CA VAL A 63 9.31 -13.07 -17.62
C VAL A 63 8.78 -13.08 -16.20
N VAL A 64 8.27 -11.94 -15.74
CA VAL A 64 7.68 -11.79 -14.39
C VAL A 64 6.26 -11.29 -14.50
N ALA A 65 5.30 -12.06 -13.98
CA ALA A 65 3.92 -11.61 -13.85
C ALA A 65 3.79 -10.58 -12.73
N ARG A 66 3.08 -9.47 -13.00
CA ARG A 66 2.88 -8.42 -11.99
C ARG A 66 1.43 -7.90 -11.98
N GLY A 67 0.82 -7.99 -10.80
CA GLY A 67 -0.44 -7.34 -10.47
C GLY A 67 -0.22 -5.93 -9.88
N GLY A 68 -0.84 -5.64 -8.73
CA GLY A 68 -0.70 -4.33 -8.06
C GLY A 68 0.70 -3.97 -7.54
N GLY A 69 1.63 -4.93 -7.54
CA GLY A 69 2.98 -4.77 -6.97
C GLY A 69 2.96 -4.48 -5.48
N THR A 70 2.05 -5.14 -4.74
CA THR A 70 1.80 -4.97 -3.31
C THR A 70 2.43 -6.05 -2.45
N SER A 71 3.16 -7.01 -3.05
CA SER A 71 3.85 -8.04 -2.29
C SER A 71 4.97 -7.46 -1.43
N ILE A 72 5.22 -8.10 -0.29
CA ILE A 72 6.28 -7.74 0.66
C ILE A 72 7.42 -8.75 0.71
N ALA A 73 7.42 -9.75 -0.18
CA ALA A 73 8.45 -10.80 -0.23
C ALA A 73 9.37 -10.77 -1.47
N GLY A 74 9.17 -9.84 -2.41
CA GLY A 74 10.08 -9.59 -3.54
C GLY A 74 9.73 -10.34 -4.84
N GLN A 75 8.72 -11.21 -4.80
CA GLN A 75 8.34 -12.04 -5.94
C GLN A 75 7.68 -11.30 -7.10
N ALA A 76 7.27 -10.04 -6.91
CA ALA A 76 6.76 -9.21 -7.99
C ALA A 76 7.87 -8.37 -8.66
N THR A 77 9.15 -8.71 -8.46
CA THR A 77 10.31 -8.01 -9.01
C THR A 77 11.21 -8.96 -9.81
N GLY A 78 11.76 -8.50 -10.94
CA GLY A 78 12.75 -9.26 -11.69
C GLY A 78 13.45 -8.49 -12.78
N THR A 79 14.43 -9.15 -13.41
CA THR A 79 15.42 -8.51 -14.30
C THR A 79 15.06 -8.59 -15.79
N GLY A 80 14.10 -9.42 -16.18
CA GLY A 80 13.68 -9.58 -17.58
C GLY A 80 12.53 -8.66 -18.00
N VAL A 81 11.52 -9.22 -18.66
CA VAL A 81 10.29 -8.52 -19.07
C VAL A 81 9.22 -8.67 -17.98
N VAL A 82 8.66 -7.55 -17.53
CA VAL A 82 7.55 -7.55 -16.56
C VAL A 82 6.22 -7.44 -17.30
N LEU A 83 5.28 -8.35 -17.03
CA LEU A 83 3.91 -8.29 -17.50
C LEU A 83 3.04 -7.51 -16.51
N ASP A 84 2.59 -6.30 -16.87
CA ASP A 84 1.66 -5.49 -16.07
C ASP A 84 0.21 -5.75 -16.48
N PHE A 85 -0.48 -6.61 -15.72
CA PHE A 85 -1.88 -6.94 -15.97
C PHE A 85 -2.87 -5.83 -15.59
N THR A 86 -2.43 -4.81 -14.84
CA THR A 86 -3.34 -3.82 -14.26
C THR A 86 -3.91 -2.84 -15.28
N ARG A 87 -3.32 -2.76 -16.49
CA ARG A 87 -3.74 -1.84 -17.55
C ARG A 87 -4.96 -2.32 -18.32
N HIS A 88 -4.90 -3.50 -18.93
CA HIS A 88 -5.91 -3.96 -19.90
C HIS A 88 -6.63 -5.26 -19.49
N MET A 89 -5.93 -6.20 -18.85
CA MET A 89 -6.49 -7.50 -18.42
C MET A 89 -7.06 -7.44 -17.00
N ASN A 90 -8.04 -6.57 -16.77
CA ASN A 90 -8.55 -6.22 -15.43
C ASN A 90 -10.09 -6.25 -15.30
N LYS A 91 -10.75 -7.19 -16.01
CA LYS A 91 -12.21 -7.29 -16.08
C LYS A 91 -12.78 -8.46 -15.24
N VAL A 92 -14.02 -8.27 -14.79
CA VAL A 92 -14.93 -9.39 -14.51
C VAL A 92 -15.48 -9.83 -15.87
N VAL A 93 -15.15 -11.04 -16.31
CA VAL A 93 -15.57 -11.61 -17.60
C VAL A 93 -17.02 -12.07 -17.51
N SER A 94 -17.37 -12.76 -16.42
CA SER A 94 -18.74 -13.18 -16.12
C SER A 94 -18.96 -13.30 -14.62
N LEU A 95 -20.21 -13.15 -14.18
CA LEU A 95 -20.65 -13.38 -12.81
C LEU A 95 -22.01 -14.08 -12.85
N ASP A 96 -22.11 -15.25 -12.23
CA ASP A 96 -23.33 -16.03 -12.12
C ASP A 96 -23.74 -16.17 -10.64
N PRO A 97 -24.77 -15.41 -10.20
CA PRO A 97 -25.28 -15.51 -8.84
C PRO A 97 -25.92 -16.86 -8.51
N GLY A 98 -26.47 -17.56 -9.51
CA GLY A 98 -27.15 -18.85 -9.33
C GLY A 98 -26.18 -19.96 -8.97
N THR A 99 -25.03 -20.01 -9.65
CA THR A 99 -23.94 -20.95 -9.33
C THR A 99 -22.94 -20.41 -8.31
N ARG A 100 -23.07 -19.13 -7.93
CA ARG A 100 -22.14 -18.38 -7.05
C ARG A 100 -20.71 -18.43 -7.59
N THR A 101 -20.55 -18.14 -8.87
CA THR A 101 -19.24 -18.14 -9.53
C THR A 101 -18.98 -16.86 -10.31
N ALA A 102 -17.71 -16.56 -10.54
CA ALA A 102 -17.28 -15.50 -11.44
C ALA A 102 -16.05 -15.94 -12.24
N VAL A 103 -15.92 -15.46 -13.47
CA VAL A 103 -14.70 -15.55 -14.26
C VAL A 103 -14.03 -14.17 -14.29
N VAL A 104 -12.76 -14.11 -13.93
CA VAL A 104 -12.02 -12.85 -13.74
C VAL A 104 -10.66 -12.89 -14.39
N GLN A 105 -10.19 -11.71 -14.83
CA GLN A 105 -8.84 -11.53 -15.36
C GLN A 105 -7.81 -11.21 -14.26
N PRO A 106 -6.52 -11.54 -14.43
CA PRO A 106 -5.49 -11.45 -13.39
C PRO A 106 -5.26 -10.04 -12.84
N GLY A 107 -5.48 -9.01 -13.65
CA GLY A 107 -5.31 -7.61 -13.28
C GLY A 107 -6.50 -6.98 -12.56
N LEU A 108 -7.61 -7.73 -12.37
CA LEU A 108 -8.79 -7.22 -11.68
C LEU A 108 -8.47 -6.96 -10.20
N VAL A 109 -8.71 -5.75 -9.72
CA VAL A 109 -8.59 -5.40 -8.30
C VAL A 109 -9.73 -6.06 -7.52
N LEU A 110 -9.45 -6.64 -6.35
CA LEU A 110 -10.42 -7.41 -5.57
C LEU A 110 -11.72 -6.63 -5.30
N ASP A 111 -11.63 -5.37 -4.89
CA ASP A 111 -12.82 -4.55 -4.62
C ASP A 111 -13.78 -4.43 -5.81
N ARG A 112 -13.29 -4.51 -7.05
CA ARG A 112 -14.17 -4.49 -8.23
C ARG A 112 -15.01 -5.76 -8.35
N LEU A 113 -14.47 -6.91 -7.94
CA LEU A 113 -15.24 -8.14 -7.84
C LEU A 113 -16.24 -8.06 -6.69
N GLN A 114 -15.83 -7.51 -5.54
CA GLN A 114 -16.73 -7.31 -4.40
C GLN A 114 -17.90 -6.39 -4.78
N ASP A 115 -17.63 -5.25 -5.41
CA ASP A 115 -18.65 -4.30 -5.87
C ASP A 115 -19.62 -4.94 -6.87
N ALA A 116 -19.13 -5.80 -7.76
CA ALA A 116 -19.97 -6.51 -8.74
C ALA A 116 -20.83 -7.62 -8.09
N ALA A 117 -20.33 -8.28 -7.05
CA ALA A 117 -21.03 -9.37 -6.36
C ALA A 117 -22.04 -8.87 -5.29
N ALA A 118 -21.78 -7.70 -4.69
CA ALA A 118 -22.56 -7.16 -3.59
C ALA A 118 -24.08 -7.01 -3.87
N PRO A 119 -24.53 -6.55 -5.06
CA PRO A 119 -25.96 -6.48 -5.39
C PRO A 119 -26.69 -7.84 -5.32
N HIS A 120 -25.96 -8.95 -5.38
CA HIS A 120 -26.49 -10.31 -5.31
C HIS A 120 -26.39 -10.93 -3.92
N GLY A 121 -25.95 -10.17 -2.90
CA GLY A 121 -25.69 -10.70 -1.56
C GLY A 121 -24.49 -11.64 -1.49
N LEU A 122 -23.61 -11.57 -2.50
CA LEU A 122 -22.42 -12.40 -2.62
C LEU A 122 -21.15 -11.58 -2.42
N ARG A 123 -20.07 -12.27 -2.09
CA ARG A 123 -18.71 -11.74 -2.04
C ARG A 123 -17.69 -12.79 -2.41
N PHE A 124 -16.50 -12.37 -2.82
CA PHE A 124 -15.31 -13.21 -2.76
C PHE A 124 -14.89 -13.34 -1.28
N GLY A 125 -14.57 -14.57 -0.86
CA GLY A 125 -14.27 -14.89 0.54
C GLY A 125 -13.01 -14.17 1.01
N PRO A 126 -11.82 -14.59 0.52
CA PRO A 126 -10.54 -13.99 0.89
C PRO A 126 -10.52 -12.47 0.74
N ASP A 127 -10.00 -11.78 1.76
CA ASP A 127 -9.93 -10.32 1.85
C ASP A 127 -8.63 -9.81 2.47
N PRO A 128 -7.50 -9.92 1.74
CA PRO A 128 -6.23 -9.37 2.18
C PRO A 128 -6.37 -7.90 2.56
N SER A 129 -5.56 -7.42 3.50
CA SER A 129 -5.51 -5.98 3.87
C SER A 129 -5.24 -5.06 2.66
N THR A 130 -4.76 -5.65 1.55
CA THR A 130 -4.54 -5.00 0.26
C THR A 130 -5.71 -4.94 -0.72
N HIS A 131 -6.91 -5.43 -0.35
CA HIS A 131 -8.08 -5.65 -1.21
C HIS A 131 -8.43 -4.50 -2.20
N SER A 132 -8.29 -3.25 -1.77
CA SER A 132 -8.54 -2.09 -2.63
C SER A 132 -7.51 -1.82 -3.75
N ARG A 133 -6.45 -2.62 -3.84
CA ARG A 133 -5.35 -2.46 -4.82
C ARG A 133 -4.61 -3.74 -5.20
N CYS A 134 -4.68 -4.82 -4.42
CA CYS A 134 -4.20 -6.12 -4.87
C CYS A 134 -5.11 -6.64 -6.00
N THR A 135 -4.54 -7.46 -6.87
CA THR A 135 -5.30 -8.05 -7.98
C THR A 135 -5.52 -9.53 -7.76
N LEU A 136 -6.59 -10.08 -8.35
CA LEU A 136 -6.92 -11.50 -8.23
C LEU A 136 -5.78 -12.41 -8.70
N GLY A 137 -5.05 -12.02 -9.76
CA GLY A 137 -3.87 -12.77 -10.20
C GLY A 137 -2.73 -12.76 -9.20
N GLY A 138 -2.51 -11.63 -8.50
CA GLY A 138 -1.54 -11.57 -7.40
C GLY A 138 -1.98 -12.41 -6.20
N MET A 139 -3.28 -12.41 -5.88
CA MET A 139 -3.83 -13.24 -4.81
C MET A 139 -3.69 -14.73 -5.12
N ILE A 140 -3.92 -15.16 -6.35
CA ILE A 140 -3.70 -16.55 -6.79
C ILE A 140 -2.21 -16.88 -6.75
N GLY A 141 -1.36 -16.00 -7.28
CA GLY A 141 0.09 -16.17 -7.28
C GLY A 141 0.69 -16.33 -5.88
N ASN A 142 0.17 -15.61 -4.89
CA ASN A 142 0.61 -15.69 -3.50
C ASN A 142 -0.22 -16.66 -2.64
N ASN A 143 -1.31 -17.21 -3.17
CA ASN A 143 -2.37 -17.85 -2.39
C ASN A 143 -2.80 -17.03 -1.15
N SER A 144 -3.05 -15.73 -1.36
CA SER A 144 -3.36 -14.80 -0.26
C SER A 144 -4.69 -15.11 0.45
N CYS A 145 -4.85 -14.58 1.66
CA CYS A 145 -5.93 -14.93 2.57
C CYS A 145 -6.70 -13.69 3.03
N GLY A 146 -6.26 -13.01 4.09
CA GLY A 146 -6.97 -11.90 4.72
C GLY A 146 -7.53 -12.22 6.12
N SER A 147 -8.20 -11.25 6.73
CA SER A 147 -8.67 -11.38 8.12
C SER A 147 -9.74 -12.45 8.31
N HIS A 148 -10.54 -12.74 7.28
CA HIS A 148 -11.65 -13.70 7.41
C HIS A 148 -11.31 -15.12 6.93
N SER A 149 -10.02 -15.48 6.88
CA SER A 149 -9.63 -16.82 6.42
C SER A 149 -10.12 -17.94 7.34
N VAL A 150 -10.34 -17.65 8.63
CA VAL A 150 -11.00 -18.59 9.56
C VAL A 150 -12.36 -19.06 9.02
N ALA A 151 -13.11 -18.17 8.38
CA ALA A 151 -14.43 -18.48 7.82
C ALA A 151 -14.39 -18.99 6.38
N TRP A 152 -13.49 -18.46 5.54
CA TRP A 152 -13.55 -18.66 4.09
C TRP A 152 -12.29 -19.26 3.47
N GLY A 153 -11.26 -19.55 4.27
CA GLY A 153 -10.00 -20.12 3.81
C GLY A 153 -9.15 -19.16 2.98
N THR A 154 -8.29 -19.77 2.17
CA THR A 154 -7.31 -19.11 1.30
C THR A 154 -7.87 -18.81 -0.09
N THR A 155 -7.12 -18.08 -0.93
CA THR A 155 -7.49 -17.89 -2.34
C THR A 155 -7.63 -19.22 -3.08
N ALA A 156 -6.78 -20.19 -2.81
CA ALA A 156 -6.84 -21.52 -3.42
C ALA A 156 -8.12 -22.28 -3.05
N ASP A 157 -8.72 -22.01 -1.90
CA ASP A 157 -10.03 -22.57 -1.53
C ASP A 157 -11.16 -21.98 -2.39
N SER A 158 -10.99 -20.77 -2.93
CA SER A 158 -12.00 -20.14 -3.78
C SER A 158 -11.80 -20.43 -5.27
N VAL A 159 -10.63 -20.91 -5.71
CA VAL A 159 -10.36 -21.25 -7.11
C VAL A 159 -11.10 -22.53 -7.53
N ARG A 160 -11.69 -22.53 -8.73
CA ARG A 160 -12.23 -23.74 -9.38
C ARG A 160 -11.40 -24.20 -10.55
N GLU A 161 -11.02 -23.25 -11.40
CA GLU A 161 -10.33 -23.52 -12.66
C GLU A 161 -9.47 -22.32 -13.00
N LEU A 162 -8.32 -22.56 -13.62
CA LEU A 162 -7.39 -21.52 -14.06
C LEU A 162 -7.06 -21.72 -15.54
N GLU A 163 -7.10 -20.66 -16.32
CA GLU A 163 -6.48 -20.62 -17.64
C GLU A 163 -5.07 -20.04 -17.52
N VAL A 164 -4.07 -20.81 -17.92
CA VAL A 164 -2.67 -20.43 -17.80
C VAL A 164 -1.91 -20.70 -19.10
N ILE A 165 -0.77 -20.03 -19.26
CA ILE A 165 0.22 -20.34 -20.28
C ILE A 165 1.50 -20.81 -19.59
N SER A 166 1.97 -22.03 -19.90
CA SER A 166 3.19 -22.62 -19.31
C SER A 166 4.47 -21.94 -19.83
N GLY A 167 5.64 -22.24 -19.25
CA GLY A 167 6.94 -21.76 -19.75
C GLY A 167 7.21 -22.21 -21.19
N CYS A 168 6.72 -23.41 -21.54
CA CYS A 168 6.75 -23.98 -22.89
C CYS A 168 5.81 -23.27 -23.89
N GLY A 169 4.91 -22.39 -23.41
CA GLY A 169 3.95 -21.66 -24.24
C GLY A 169 2.61 -22.40 -24.46
N GLU A 170 2.39 -23.51 -23.75
CA GLU A 170 1.15 -24.28 -23.86
C GLU A 170 0.02 -23.59 -23.10
N ARG A 171 -1.17 -23.53 -23.71
CA ARG A 171 -2.37 -23.03 -23.05
C ARG A 171 -3.07 -24.17 -22.33
N LEU A 172 -3.15 -24.06 -21.02
CA LEU A 172 -3.67 -25.10 -20.14
C LEU A 172 -4.87 -24.58 -19.36
N ARG A 173 -5.88 -25.44 -19.20
CA ARG A 173 -7.05 -25.20 -18.35
C ARG A 173 -6.95 -26.12 -17.13
N LEU A 174 -6.43 -25.58 -16.04
CA LEU A 174 -6.11 -26.32 -14.82
C LEU A 174 -7.37 -26.56 -14.00
N GLY A 175 -7.54 -27.80 -13.53
CA GLY A 175 -8.65 -28.18 -12.67
C GLY A 175 -8.34 -29.40 -11.81
N ARG A 176 -9.39 -30.10 -11.37
CA ARG A 176 -9.28 -31.33 -10.58
C ARG A 176 -9.02 -32.55 -11.47
N GLU A 177 -8.68 -33.67 -10.85
CA GLU A 177 -8.48 -34.95 -11.53
C GLU A 177 -7.45 -34.88 -12.66
N TRP A 178 -6.34 -34.16 -12.43
CA TRP A 178 -5.28 -33.92 -13.42
C TRP A 178 -5.67 -33.06 -14.63
N ALA A 179 -6.85 -32.43 -14.63
CA ALA A 179 -7.26 -31.56 -15.74
C ALA A 179 -6.23 -30.43 -15.96
N GLY A 180 -5.74 -30.33 -17.20
CA GLY A 180 -4.76 -29.33 -17.62
C GLY A 180 -3.35 -29.51 -17.05
N ALA A 181 -3.03 -30.63 -16.40
CA ALA A 181 -1.66 -30.91 -15.96
C ALA A 181 -0.71 -31.00 -17.17
N PRO A 182 0.47 -30.35 -17.12
CA PRO A 182 1.50 -30.56 -18.13
C PRO A 182 2.02 -32.00 -18.10
N GLU A 183 2.53 -32.46 -19.25
CA GLU A 183 3.11 -33.80 -19.40
C GLU A 183 4.26 -34.01 -18.41
N GLY A 184 4.31 -35.16 -17.72
CA GLY A 184 5.34 -35.49 -16.74
C GLY A 184 5.02 -35.08 -15.29
N LEU A 185 4.07 -34.16 -15.05
CA LEU A 185 3.74 -33.73 -13.69
C LEU A 185 3.10 -34.87 -12.89
N ARG A 186 2.24 -35.65 -13.55
CA ARG A 186 1.56 -36.78 -12.92
C ARG A 186 2.53 -37.87 -12.52
N GLU A 187 3.42 -38.26 -13.43
CA GLU A 187 4.45 -39.26 -13.21
C GLU A 187 5.40 -38.85 -12.07
N LEU A 188 5.77 -37.57 -12.03
CA LEU A 188 6.59 -37.01 -10.95
C LEU A 188 5.91 -37.15 -9.58
N VAL A 189 4.62 -36.79 -9.48
CA VAL A 189 3.86 -36.88 -8.23
C VAL A 189 3.61 -38.33 -7.81
N GLU A 190 3.20 -39.19 -8.75
CA GLU A 190 2.95 -40.61 -8.49
C GLU A 190 4.23 -41.33 -8.01
N GLY A 191 5.41 -40.89 -8.48
CA GLY A 191 6.71 -41.38 -8.02
C GLY A 191 7.12 -40.95 -6.60
N ASP A 192 6.54 -39.87 -6.06
CA ASP A 192 6.94 -39.25 -4.78
C ASP A 192 5.79 -39.20 -3.73
N LEU A 193 4.71 -39.98 -3.91
CA LEU A 193 3.51 -39.94 -3.06
C LEU A 193 3.79 -40.09 -1.55
N ALA A 194 4.73 -40.96 -1.17
CA ALA A 194 5.07 -41.16 0.24
C ALA A 194 5.61 -39.86 0.87
N ARG A 195 6.51 -39.17 0.16
CA ARG A 195 7.09 -37.91 0.58
C ARG A 195 6.05 -36.81 0.65
N LEU A 196 5.17 -36.72 -0.36
CA LEU A 196 4.10 -35.72 -0.37
C LEU A 196 3.09 -35.91 0.77
N ARG A 197 2.87 -37.14 1.23
CA ARG A 197 1.97 -37.43 2.37
C ARG A 197 2.57 -37.07 3.73
N THR A 198 3.89 -37.10 3.87
CA THR A 198 4.55 -36.95 5.19
C THR A 198 5.44 -35.72 5.30
N GLY A 199 5.76 -35.04 4.19
CA GLY A 199 6.74 -33.96 4.13
C GLY A 199 6.18 -32.55 4.39
N PHE A 200 4.86 -32.39 4.47
CA PHE A 200 4.23 -31.10 4.70
C PHE A 200 3.67 -30.97 6.12
N PRO A 201 3.80 -29.81 6.78
CA PRO A 201 3.14 -29.58 8.05
C PRO A 201 1.63 -29.40 7.87
N GLU A 202 0.86 -29.90 8.83
CA GLU A 202 -0.59 -29.70 8.89
C GLU A 202 -0.90 -28.36 9.55
N LEU A 203 -1.22 -27.36 8.73
CA LEU A 203 -1.51 -26.00 9.16
C LEU A 203 -2.73 -25.43 8.41
N PRO A 204 -3.57 -24.61 9.06
CA PRO A 204 -4.66 -23.91 8.37
C PRO A 204 -4.14 -22.99 7.26
N ARG A 205 -3.01 -22.31 7.52
CA ARG A 205 -2.31 -21.43 6.58
C ARG A 205 -0.89 -21.92 6.35
N ARG A 206 -0.66 -22.56 5.20
CA ARG A 206 0.67 -22.95 4.71
C ARG A 206 0.82 -22.48 3.27
N ILE A 207 1.56 -21.40 3.09
CA ILE A 207 1.79 -20.79 1.78
C ILE A 207 3.22 -21.05 1.29
N SER A 208 4.14 -21.43 2.19
CA SER A 208 5.54 -21.68 1.81
C SER A 208 5.69 -22.86 0.85
N GLY A 209 6.49 -22.73 -0.21
CA GLY A 209 6.77 -23.74 -1.21
C GLY A 209 5.58 -24.05 -2.14
N TYR A 210 5.78 -24.96 -3.09
CA TYR A 210 4.67 -25.39 -3.96
C TYR A 210 3.69 -26.29 -3.20
N ALA A 211 2.39 -26.09 -3.44
CA ALA A 211 1.31 -26.89 -2.87
C ALA A 211 1.14 -28.25 -3.59
N LEU A 212 2.23 -29.01 -3.76
CA LEU A 212 2.23 -30.29 -4.47
C LEU A 212 1.39 -31.37 -3.77
N ASP A 213 1.18 -31.26 -2.46
CA ASP A 213 0.27 -32.12 -1.71
C ASP A 213 -1.19 -32.00 -2.17
N ALA A 214 -1.59 -30.90 -2.82
CA ALA A 214 -2.90 -30.78 -3.46
C ALA A 214 -3.11 -31.77 -4.63
N LEU A 215 -2.01 -32.29 -5.19
CA LEU A 215 -2.03 -33.28 -6.28
C LEU A 215 -2.20 -34.72 -5.79
N LEU A 216 -2.25 -34.96 -4.48
CA LEU A 216 -2.50 -36.29 -3.93
C LEU A 216 -3.86 -36.83 -4.39
N PRO A 217 -3.96 -38.14 -4.75
CA PRO A 217 -5.22 -38.74 -5.19
C PRO A 217 -6.36 -38.57 -4.17
N GLU A 218 -6.07 -38.70 -2.88
CA GLU A 218 -7.03 -38.49 -1.80
C GLU A 218 -7.52 -37.05 -1.66
N LYS A 219 -6.80 -36.07 -2.23
CA LYS A 219 -7.23 -34.66 -2.34
C LYS A 219 -7.88 -34.34 -3.69
N GLY A 220 -8.01 -35.33 -4.57
CA GLY A 220 -8.64 -35.22 -5.88
C GLY A 220 -7.74 -34.69 -6.99
N ALA A 221 -6.41 -34.78 -6.83
CA ALA A 221 -5.41 -34.37 -7.82
C ALA A 221 -5.69 -32.98 -8.41
N ASP A 222 -5.74 -31.97 -7.54
CA ASP A 222 -6.20 -30.62 -7.88
C ASP A 222 -5.04 -29.75 -8.41
N VAL A 223 -4.94 -29.69 -9.74
CA VAL A 223 -3.88 -28.95 -10.44
C VAL A 223 -4.06 -27.44 -10.25
N ALA A 224 -5.29 -26.94 -10.32
CA ALA A 224 -5.59 -25.53 -10.10
C ALA A 224 -5.20 -25.08 -8.69
N ARG A 225 -5.53 -25.88 -7.67
CA ARG A 225 -5.13 -25.60 -6.29
C ARG A 225 -3.62 -25.67 -6.10
N SER A 226 -2.94 -26.64 -6.72
CA SER A 226 -1.47 -26.76 -6.63
C SER A 226 -0.72 -25.59 -7.27
N PHE A 227 -1.34 -24.92 -8.24
CA PHE A 227 -0.80 -23.75 -8.94
C PHE A 227 -0.89 -22.46 -8.11
N CYS A 228 -1.86 -22.36 -7.20
CA CYS A 228 -1.95 -21.24 -6.27
C CYS A 228 -0.73 -21.20 -5.33
N GLY A 229 -0.14 -20.02 -5.13
CA GLY A 229 1.13 -19.90 -4.38
C GLY A 229 2.37 -20.14 -5.23
N SER A 230 2.24 -20.35 -6.55
CA SER A 230 3.39 -20.54 -7.45
C SER A 230 4.19 -19.26 -7.73
N GLU A 231 3.71 -18.09 -7.31
CA GLU A 231 4.38 -16.80 -7.46
C GLU A 231 4.79 -16.48 -8.93
N GLY A 232 4.00 -16.98 -9.89
CA GLY A 232 4.27 -16.80 -11.32
C GLY A 232 5.46 -17.61 -11.85
N THR A 233 5.94 -18.59 -11.10
CA THR A 233 7.07 -19.45 -11.51
C THR A 233 6.62 -20.66 -12.33
N LEU A 234 5.38 -21.12 -12.25
CA LEU A 234 4.93 -22.30 -13.00
C LEU A 234 4.22 -21.94 -14.33
N GLY A 235 3.67 -20.73 -14.43
CA GLY A 235 2.92 -20.30 -15.59
C GLY A 235 2.37 -18.90 -15.42
N ILE A 236 1.83 -18.36 -16.50
CA ILE A 236 1.20 -17.04 -16.52
C ILE A 236 -0.32 -17.21 -16.57
N LEU A 237 -1.00 -16.77 -15.52
CA LEU A 237 -2.46 -16.76 -15.43
C LEU A 237 -3.07 -15.77 -16.41
N THR A 238 -4.07 -16.19 -17.18
CA THR A 238 -4.83 -15.33 -18.10
C THR A 238 -6.28 -15.12 -17.66
N GLU A 239 -6.93 -16.14 -17.09
CA GLU A 239 -8.27 -16.05 -16.50
C GLU A 239 -8.42 -17.04 -15.33
N ALA A 240 -9.30 -16.72 -14.38
CA ALA A 240 -9.61 -17.59 -13.25
C ALA A 240 -11.12 -17.69 -13.04
N ALA A 241 -11.62 -18.92 -12.92
CA ALA A 241 -12.97 -19.20 -12.45
C ALA A 241 -12.96 -19.38 -10.93
N VAL A 242 -13.69 -18.53 -10.21
CA VAL A 242 -13.69 -18.47 -8.75
C VAL A 242 -15.09 -18.66 -8.16
N ARG A 243 -15.13 -19.18 -6.93
CA ARG A 243 -16.33 -19.28 -6.09
C ARG A 243 -16.56 -18.00 -5.31
N LEU A 244 -17.83 -17.68 -5.13
CA LEU A 244 -18.31 -16.62 -4.25
C LEU A 244 -19.03 -17.25 -3.06
N VAL A 245 -19.01 -16.56 -1.92
CA VAL A 245 -19.71 -16.91 -0.69
C VAL A 245 -20.82 -15.91 -0.42
N GLU A 246 -21.79 -16.29 0.40
CA GLU A 246 -22.82 -15.35 0.86
C GLU A 246 -22.22 -14.33 1.84
N ALA A 247 -22.58 -13.07 1.65
CA ALA A 247 -22.21 -12.04 2.60
C ALA A 247 -23.06 -12.17 3.88
N PRO A 248 -22.45 -12.07 5.08
CA PRO A 248 -23.20 -12.04 6.34
C PRO A 248 -24.26 -10.92 6.34
N ARG A 249 -25.49 -11.24 6.74
CA ARG A 249 -26.62 -10.28 6.79
C ARG A 249 -26.47 -9.25 7.89
N ALA A 250 -25.98 -9.69 9.05
CA ALA A 250 -25.61 -8.84 10.17
C ALA A 250 -24.28 -9.31 10.76
N ARG A 251 -23.54 -8.36 11.33
CA ARG A 251 -22.25 -8.60 11.97
C ARG A 251 -22.19 -7.88 13.32
N ALA A 252 -21.47 -8.47 14.27
CA ALA A 252 -21.09 -7.82 15.51
C ALA A 252 -19.60 -8.01 15.75
N LEU A 253 -18.94 -6.99 16.29
CA LEU A 253 -17.52 -7.02 16.62
C LEU A 253 -17.38 -7.03 18.15
N ALA A 254 -16.78 -8.08 18.69
CA ALA A 254 -16.29 -8.12 20.07
C ALA A 254 -14.81 -7.74 20.10
N VAL A 255 -14.46 -6.69 20.82
CA VAL A 255 -13.08 -6.32 21.13
C VAL A 255 -12.79 -6.80 22.54
N LEU A 256 -11.87 -7.76 22.67
CA LEU A 256 -11.51 -8.45 23.90
C LEU A 256 -10.16 -7.95 24.38
N ALA A 257 -10.06 -7.42 25.60
CA ALA A 257 -8.81 -6.87 26.13
C ALA A 257 -8.05 -7.86 27.01
N TYR A 258 -6.73 -7.89 26.84
CA TYR A 258 -5.78 -8.75 27.53
C TYR A 258 -4.64 -7.93 28.13
N PRO A 259 -3.90 -8.45 29.14
CA PRO A 259 -2.78 -7.73 29.73
C PRO A 259 -1.63 -7.52 28.73
N ASP A 260 -1.38 -8.48 27.84
CA ASP A 260 -0.35 -8.43 26.81
C ASP A 260 -0.73 -9.31 25.60
N GLU A 261 0.04 -9.21 24.53
CA GLU A 261 -0.21 -9.91 23.27
C GLU A 261 0.08 -11.41 23.32
N SER A 262 0.88 -11.88 24.28
CA SER A 262 1.07 -13.33 24.49
C SER A 262 -0.18 -13.94 25.10
N ALA A 263 -0.79 -13.29 26.09
CA ALA A 263 -2.05 -13.70 26.68
C ALA A 263 -3.20 -13.70 25.64
N ALA A 264 -3.27 -12.64 24.81
CA ALA A 264 -4.21 -12.59 23.69
C ALA A 264 -4.00 -13.76 22.71
N ALA A 265 -2.76 -14.08 22.36
CA ALA A 265 -2.43 -15.20 21.48
C ALA A 265 -2.80 -16.57 22.06
N GLU A 266 -2.60 -16.79 23.36
CA GLU A 266 -3.02 -18.03 24.01
C GLU A 266 -4.53 -18.20 24.01
N ALA A 267 -5.28 -17.12 24.18
CA ALA A 267 -6.74 -17.15 24.18
C ALA A 267 -7.34 -17.42 22.78
N ALA A 268 -6.69 -16.95 21.71
CA ALA A 268 -7.27 -16.95 20.36
C ALA A 268 -7.75 -18.34 19.88
N ALA A 269 -6.96 -19.38 20.10
CA ALA A 269 -7.31 -20.75 19.71
C ALA A 269 -8.58 -21.26 20.42
N GLY A 270 -8.81 -20.84 21.67
CA GLY A 270 -9.99 -21.19 22.45
C GLY A 270 -11.29 -20.55 21.95
N LEU A 271 -11.20 -19.51 21.11
CA LEU A 271 -12.36 -18.80 20.55
C LEU A 271 -12.86 -19.44 19.25
N LEU A 272 -12.02 -20.18 18.53
CA LEU A 272 -12.36 -20.81 17.24
C LEU A 272 -13.58 -21.75 17.31
N PRO A 273 -13.80 -22.56 18.36
CA PRO A 273 -14.98 -23.43 18.48
C PRO A 273 -16.33 -22.68 18.47
N TYR A 274 -16.33 -21.37 18.70
CA TYR A 274 -17.54 -20.53 18.64
C TYR A 274 -17.90 -20.10 17.21
N GLY A 275 -17.12 -20.50 16.20
CA GLY A 275 -17.34 -20.16 14.80
C GLY A 275 -17.26 -18.66 14.48
N PRO A 276 -16.25 -17.91 14.98
CA PRO A 276 -16.09 -16.52 14.60
C PRO A 276 -15.76 -16.38 13.11
N LEU A 277 -16.12 -15.24 12.53
CA LEU A 277 -15.71 -14.89 11.18
C LEU A 277 -14.21 -14.57 11.09
N THR A 278 -13.64 -14.04 12.17
CA THR A 278 -12.23 -13.64 12.28
C THR A 278 -11.82 -13.51 13.75
N VAL A 279 -10.52 -13.63 14.03
CA VAL A 279 -9.89 -13.38 15.34
C VAL A 279 -8.55 -12.70 15.10
N GLU A 280 -8.54 -11.36 15.13
CA GLU A 280 -7.35 -10.55 14.85
C GLU A 280 -6.71 -10.04 16.13
N GLY A 281 -5.39 -10.20 16.26
CA GLY A 281 -4.63 -9.69 17.40
C GLY A 281 -3.90 -8.39 17.11
N MET A 282 -3.84 -7.51 18.11
CA MET A 282 -3.06 -6.26 18.05
C MET A 282 -2.58 -5.84 19.44
N ALA A 283 -1.30 -5.48 19.57
CA ALA A 283 -0.72 -4.94 20.80
C ALA A 283 -0.92 -3.42 20.95
N ALA A 284 -0.80 -2.92 22.18
CA ALA A 284 -0.96 -1.50 22.54
C ALA A 284 -0.11 -0.53 21.70
N ASP A 285 1.14 -0.87 21.40
CA ASP A 285 2.07 0.05 20.74
C ASP A 285 1.65 0.43 19.30
N LEU A 286 0.75 -0.35 18.69
CA LEU A 286 0.22 -0.11 17.35
C LEU A 286 -1.00 0.81 17.33
N VAL A 287 -1.54 1.17 18.50
CA VAL A 287 -2.75 1.98 18.63
C VAL A 287 -2.38 3.44 18.95
N PRO A 288 -2.59 4.39 18.03
CA PRO A 288 -2.22 5.80 18.26
C PRO A 288 -2.96 6.46 19.43
N SER A 289 -4.18 6.00 19.73
CA SER A 289 -4.94 6.42 20.92
C SER A 289 -5.87 5.28 21.38
N PRO A 290 -5.64 4.67 22.56
CA PRO A 290 -6.47 3.57 23.05
C PRO A 290 -7.81 4.03 23.62
N THR A 291 -8.16 5.32 23.54
CA THR A 291 -9.38 5.87 24.17
C THR A 291 -10.70 5.29 23.63
N ALA A 292 -10.68 4.68 22.44
CA ALA A 292 -11.82 4.00 21.83
C ALA A 292 -11.85 2.47 22.10
N LEU A 293 -10.83 1.93 22.77
CA LEU A 293 -10.69 0.50 23.06
C LEU A 293 -10.94 0.22 24.55
N PRO A 294 -11.42 -0.98 24.90
CA PRO A 294 -11.51 -1.41 26.30
C PRO A 294 -10.12 -1.45 26.95
N ALA A 295 -10.07 -1.34 28.28
CA ALA A 295 -8.80 -1.24 29.02
C ALA A 295 -7.97 -2.53 28.91
N GLY A 296 -6.75 -2.44 28.37
CA GLY A 296 -5.82 -3.56 28.24
C GLY A 296 -4.49 -3.17 27.59
N GLY A 297 -3.55 -4.12 27.53
CA GLY A 297 -2.26 -4.00 26.84
C GLY A 297 -2.22 -4.67 25.45
N ALA A 298 -3.21 -5.51 25.14
CA ALA A 298 -3.44 -6.04 23.80
C ALA A 298 -4.93 -6.36 23.61
N TRP A 299 -5.36 -6.52 22.36
CA TRP A 299 -6.74 -6.82 22.03
C TRP A 299 -6.88 -7.92 20.98
N LEU A 300 -7.96 -8.70 21.11
CA LEU A 300 -8.50 -9.52 20.03
C LEU A 300 -9.77 -8.87 19.45
N PHE A 301 -9.81 -8.75 18.13
CA PHE A 301 -10.98 -8.29 17.38
C PHE A 301 -11.66 -9.54 16.81
N VAL A 302 -12.85 -9.84 17.32
CA VAL A 302 -13.59 -11.06 16.99
C VAL A 302 -14.93 -10.67 16.36
N GLU A 303 -15.07 -10.95 15.06
CA GLU A 303 -16.32 -10.68 14.35
C GLU A 303 -17.20 -11.93 14.34
N THR A 304 -18.51 -11.75 14.58
CA THR A 304 -19.52 -12.80 14.49
C THR A 304 -20.62 -12.40 13.52
N ASP A 305 -21.24 -13.38 12.87
CA ASP A 305 -22.36 -13.19 11.94
C ASP A 305 -23.72 -13.53 12.59
N GLY A 306 -24.80 -13.19 11.88
CA GLY A 306 -26.15 -13.65 12.20
C GLY A 306 -27.17 -13.22 11.15
N GLU A 307 -28.37 -13.81 11.20
CA GLU A 307 -29.50 -13.42 10.34
C GLU A 307 -30.06 -12.05 10.73
N SER A 308 -29.77 -11.59 11.94
CA SER A 308 -30.17 -10.28 12.47
C SER A 308 -29.09 -9.70 13.38
N GLU A 309 -29.12 -8.37 13.59
CA GLU A 309 -28.21 -7.69 14.51
C GLU A 309 -28.25 -8.29 15.92
N LYS A 310 -29.45 -8.66 16.40
CA LYS A 310 -29.65 -9.28 17.71
C LYS A 310 -28.94 -10.63 17.81
N GLU A 311 -28.99 -11.43 16.76
CA GLU A 311 -28.34 -12.73 16.73
C GLU A 311 -26.81 -12.58 16.69
N ALA A 312 -26.30 -11.73 15.79
CA ALA A 312 -24.87 -11.46 15.70
C ALA A 312 -24.31 -10.96 17.04
N ARG A 313 -25.04 -10.05 17.70
CA ARG A 313 -24.70 -9.56 19.04
C ARG A 313 -24.70 -10.67 20.10
N ALA A 314 -25.71 -11.54 20.10
CA ALA A 314 -25.80 -12.62 21.08
C ALA A 314 -24.63 -13.62 20.95
N ARG A 315 -24.15 -13.87 19.72
CA ARG A 315 -22.95 -14.67 19.47
C ARG A 315 -21.69 -13.98 19.98
N ALA A 316 -21.52 -12.68 19.68
CA ALA A 316 -20.40 -11.89 20.21
C ALA A 316 -20.37 -11.89 21.75
N GLU A 317 -21.52 -11.69 22.40
CA GLU A 317 -21.64 -11.74 23.86
C GLU A 317 -21.37 -13.14 24.45
N ALA A 318 -21.64 -14.21 23.70
CA ALA A 318 -21.27 -15.57 24.11
C ALA A 318 -19.76 -15.77 24.10
N ILE A 319 -19.06 -15.22 23.10
CA ILE A 319 -17.58 -15.21 23.05
C ILE A 319 -17.03 -14.40 24.22
N VAL A 320 -17.56 -13.21 24.51
CA VAL A 320 -17.12 -12.40 25.67
C VAL A 320 -17.26 -13.17 26.99
N ARG A 321 -18.35 -13.93 27.18
CA ARG A 321 -18.53 -14.76 28.39
C ARG A 321 -17.57 -15.94 28.48
N ALA A 322 -17.09 -16.43 27.34
CA ALA A 322 -16.17 -17.56 27.26
C ALA A 322 -14.69 -17.14 27.33
N ALA A 323 -14.40 -15.89 26.99
CA ALA A 323 -13.06 -15.34 26.98
C ALA A 323 -12.65 -14.85 28.39
N ASP A 324 -11.45 -15.23 28.83
CA ASP A 324 -10.86 -14.72 30.07
C ASP A 324 -10.21 -13.35 29.80
N VAL A 325 -11.02 -12.29 29.87
CA VAL A 325 -10.65 -10.93 29.46
C VAL A 325 -10.56 -9.97 30.63
N VAL A 326 -9.71 -8.95 30.50
CA VAL A 326 -9.61 -7.83 31.46
C VAL A 326 -10.80 -6.89 31.31
N ASP A 327 -11.20 -6.63 30.06
CA ASP A 327 -12.30 -5.76 29.67
C ASP A 327 -12.78 -6.13 28.26
N ALA A 328 -13.98 -5.73 27.87
CA ALA A 328 -14.52 -6.02 26.55
C ALA A 328 -15.52 -4.97 26.06
N LEU A 329 -15.59 -4.83 24.74
CA LEU A 329 -16.53 -3.97 24.04
C LEU A 329 -17.23 -4.77 22.94
N VAL A 330 -18.55 -4.68 22.83
CA VAL A 330 -19.32 -5.25 21.72
C VAL A 330 -19.96 -4.13 20.91
N VAL A 331 -19.70 -4.10 19.60
CA VAL A 331 -20.19 -3.08 18.66
C VAL A 331 -21.00 -3.75 17.56
N THR A 332 -22.23 -3.30 17.36
CA THR A 332 -23.13 -3.79 16.29
C THR A 332 -23.36 -2.76 15.21
N ASP A 333 -23.16 -1.47 15.48
CA ASP A 333 -23.39 -0.45 14.46
C ASP A 333 -22.26 -0.47 13.40
N PRO A 334 -22.58 -0.41 12.10
CA PRO A 334 -21.56 -0.51 11.05
C PRO A 334 -20.51 0.61 11.06
N ALA A 335 -20.83 1.79 11.59
CA ALA A 335 -19.89 2.91 11.61
C ALA A 335 -18.82 2.72 12.69
N GLY A 336 -19.21 2.28 13.88
CA GLY A 336 -18.31 1.91 14.97
C GLY A 336 -17.42 0.73 14.59
N GLN A 337 -17.98 -0.32 13.97
CA GLN A 337 -17.19 -1.46 13.48
C GLN A 337 -16.12 -1.01 12.47
N ARG A 338 -16.47 -0.18 11.48
CA ARG A 338 -15.49 0.36 10.50
C ARG A 338 -14.42 1.23 11.16
N ALA A 339 -14.78 2.03 12.16
CA ALA A 339 -13.81 2.85 12.87
C ALA A 339 -12.76 1.99 13.60
N LEU A 340 -13.20 0.90 14.24
CA LEU A 340 -12.34 -0.06 14.91
C LEU A 340 -11.48 -0.87 13.93
N TRP A 341 -12.09 -1.39 12.84
CA TRP A 341 -11.36 -2.10 11.78
C TRP A 341 -10.28 -1.25 11.13
N ARG A 342 -10.54 0.05 10.93
CA ARG A 342 -9.56 0.96 10.38
C ARG A 342 -8.29 1.05 11.24
N ILE A 343 -8.40 0.96 12.57
CA ILE A 343 -7.22 0.93 13.46
C ILE A 343 -6.35 -0.28 13.11
N ARG A 344 -6.96 -1.47 12.93
CA ARG A 344 -6.28 -2.72 12.60
C ARG A 344 -5.72 -2.76 11.18
N GLU A 345 -6.41 -2.18 10.21
CA GLU A 345 -5.97 -2.13 8.80
C GLU A 345 -4.81 -1.15 8.58
N ASP A 346 -4.88 0.03 9.20
CA ASP A 346 -3.86 1.07 9.05
C ASP A 346 -2.52 0.69 9.74
N ALA A 347 -2.54 -0.22 10.73
CA ALA A 347 -1.37 -0.73 11.46
C ALA A 347 -0.23 -1.21 10.54
N SER A 348 -0.58 -1.84 9.41
CA SER A 348 0.40 -2.38 8.45
C SER A 348 1.32 -1.33 7.82
N GLY A 349 0.82 -0.10 7.67
CA GLY A 349 1.56 1.03 7.12
C GLY A 349 2.14 1.94 8.19
N THR A 350 1.47 2.12 9.33
CA THR A 350 1.97 2.96 10.43
C THR A 350 3.16 2.30 11.13
N ALA A 351 3.20 0.98 11.22
CA ALA A 351 4.29 0.23 11.87
C ALA A 351 5.67 0.38 11.19
N THR A 352 5.78 1.04 10.03
CA THR A 352 7.10 1.28 9.37
C THR A 352 7.87 2.46 9.97
N ARG A 353 7.18 3.32 10.73
CA ARG A 353 7.79 4.45 11.43
C ARG A 353 7.41 4.38 12.90
N MET A 354 8.40 4.10 13.74
CA MET A 354 8.19 4.04 15.18
C MET A 354 7.97 5.46 15.74
N PRO A 355 7.34 5.61 16.92
CA PRO A 355 7.09 6.93 17.53
C PRO A 355 8.34 7.78 17.77
N ASP A 356 9.50 7.14 17.91
CA ASP A 356 10.81 7.80 18.06
C ASP A 356 11.46 8.21 16.73
N GLY A 357 10.81 7.95 15.59
CA GLY A 357 11.28 8.25 14.25
C GLY A 357 12.13 7.13 13.60
N SER A 358 12.44 6.05 14.32
CA SER A 358 13.20 4.92 13.76
C SER A 358 12.42 4.19 12.66
N GLU A 359 13.17 3.65 11.69
CA GLU A 359 12.62 2.91 10.56
C GLU A 359 12.38 1.45 10.95
N ALA A 360 11.26 0.87 10.53
CA ALA A 360 10.99 -0.55 10.68
C ALA A 360 10.50 -1.13 9.35
N TRP A 361 11.03 -2.29 8.97
CA TRP A 361 10.90 -2.82 7.62
C TRP A 361 10.16 -4.16 7.58
N PRO A 362 9.60 -4.54 6.41
CA PRO A 362 9.34 -5.94 6.09
C PRO A 362 10.63 -6.77 6.15
N GLY A 363 10.53 -8.07 5.92
CA GLY A 363 11.65 -8.96 5.69
C GLY A 363 11.33 -10.41 6.03
N TRP A 364 10.69 -10.65 7.17
CA TRP A 364 10.42 -12.01 7.65
C TRP A 364 8.98 -12.22 8.09
N GLU A 365 8.27 -11.15 8.46
CA GLU A 365 6.89 -11.18 8.91
C GLU A 365 5.99 -12.03 8.00
N ASP A 366 4.95 -12.63 8.59
CA ASP A 366 4.00 -13.59 7.99
C ASP A 366 4.19 -15.06 8.36
N CYS A 367 4.84 -15.38 9.47
CA CYS A 367 4.92 -16.77 9.90
C CYS A 367 3.58 -17.23 10.47
N ALA A 368 3.20 -18.47 10.12
CA ALA A 368 2.04 -19.14 10.66
C ALA A 368 2.46 -20.37 11.48
N VAL A 369 1.98 -20.48 12.71
CA VAL A 369 2.13 -21.67 13.56
C VAL A 369 0.74 -22.24 13.87
N PRO A 370 0.59 -23.49 14.36
CA PRO A 370 -0.70 -23.96 14.83
C PRO A 370 -1.28 -22.96 15.85
N PRO A 371 -2.56 -22.54 15.77
CA PRO A 371 -3.10 -21.52 16.66
C PRO A 371 -2.88 -21.81 18.15
N ALA A 372 -2.97 -23.08 18.55
CA ALA A 372 -2.72 -23.53 19.92
C ALA A 372 -1.27 -23.33 20.41
N ARG A 373 -0.32 -23.11 19.51
CA ARG A 373 1.11 -22.85 19.82
C ARG A 373 1.50 -21.38 19.70
N LEU A 374 0.58 -20.51 19.27
CA LEU A 374 0.86 -19.09 18.98
C LEU A 374 1.47 -18.34 20.17
N GLY A 375 0.92 -18.54 21.38
CA GLY A 375 1.43 -17.89 22.59
C GLY A 375 2.87 -18.29 22.94
N ALA A 376 3.20 -19.58 22.81
CA ALA A 376 4.55 -20.07 23.03
C ALA A 376 5.53 -19.54 21.98
N TYR A 377 5.12 -19.53 20.72
CA TYR A 377 5.91 -18.95 19.62
C TYR A 377 6.19 -17.47 19.83
N LEU A 378 5.19 -16.66 20.24
CA LEU A 378 5.40 -15.24 20.50
C LEU A 378 6.41 -14.96 21.62
N ARG A 379 6.48 -15.81 22.65
CA ARG A 379 7.50 -15.70 23.69
C ARG A 379 8.91 -15.92 23.14
N ASP A 380 9.11 -16.98 22.37
CA ASP A 380 10.41 -17.30 21.78
C ASP A 380 10.82 -16.25 20.74
N PHE A 381 9.87 -15.76 19.94
CA PHE A 381 10.08 -14.66 19.00
C PHE A 381 10.56 -13.39 19.69
N ARG A 382 9.98 -13.02 20.84
CA ARG A 382 10.45 -11.85 21.62
C ARG A 382 11.82 -12.05 22.25
N ALA A 383 12.09 -13.26 22.74
CA ALA A 383 13.42 -13.59 23.24
C ALA A 383 14.47 -13.40 22.14
N LEU A 384 14.15 -13.83 20.90
CA LEU A 384 15.02 -13.64 19.74
C LEU A 384 15.21 -12.16 19.37
N LEU A 385 14.13 -11.38 19.30
CA LEU A 385 14.23 -9.92 19.09
C LEU A 385 15.16 -9.27 20.12
N THR A 386 14.98 -9.60 21.40
CA THR A 386 15.80 -9.08 22.50
C THR A 386 17.26 -9.48 22.35
N ALA A 387 17.54 -10.74 21.99
CA ALA A 387 18.90 -11.24 21.79
C ALA A 387 19.66 -10.52 20.66
N HIS A 388 18.95 -10.10 19.61
CA HIS A 388 19.51 -9.32 18.51
C HIS A 388 19.46 -7.79 18.73
N GLY A 389 18.88 -7.34 19.84
CA GLY A 389 18.68 -5.92 20.14
C GLY A 389 17.76 -5.22 19.12
N LEU A 390 16.73 -5.93 18.66
CA LEU A 390 15.74 -5.48 17.68
C LEU A 390 14.39 -5.22 18.37
N ARG A 391 13.60 -4.35 17.78
CA ARG A 391 12.24 -4.01 18.21
C ARG A 391 11.26 -4.27 17.08
N GLY A 392 10.09 -4.78 17.45
CA GLY A 392 8.98 -4.96 16.54
C GLY A 392 7.73 -5.37 17.30
N THR A 393 6.60 -4.77 16.95
CA THR A 393 5.33 -5.05 17.62
C THR A 393 4.49 -6.00 16.76
N PRO A 394 4.08 -7.17 17.28
CA PRO A 394 3.31 -8.13 16.52
C PRO A 394 1.83 -7.71 16.43
N TYR A 395 1.24 -8.01 15.28
CA TYR A 395 -0.20 -7.93 14.98
C TYR A 395 -0.53 -8.99 13.95
N GLY A 396 -1.78 -9.43 13.81
CA GLY A 396 -2.06 -10.44 12.78
C GLY A 396 -3.36 -11.18 12.94
N HIS A 397 -3.38 -12.35 12.31
CA HIS A 397 -4.50 -13.28 12.24
C HIS A 397 -4.32 -14.34 13.32
N PHE A 398 -4.60 -13.99 14.56
CA PHE A 398 -4.30 -14.86 15.71
C PHE A 398 -5.15 -16.14 15.67
N GLY A 399 -6.38 -16.07 15.14
CA GLY A 399 -7.21 -17.25 14.91
C GLY A 399 -6.59 -18.27 13.94
N ASP A 400 -5.77 -17.82 13.01
CA ASP A 400 -5.06 -18.68 12.06
C ASP A 400 -3.60 -18.96 12.48
N GLY A 401 -3.19 -18.45 13.66
CA GLY A 401 -1.82 -18.57 14.14
C GLY A 401 -0.78 -17.81 13.32
N CYS A 402 -1.20 -16.80 12.54
CA CYS A 402 -0.34 -16.06 11.62
C CYS A 402 -0.05 -14.65 12.14
N ILE A 403 1.24 -14.28 12.19
CA ILE A 403 1.67 -12.97 12.72
C ILE A 403 2.36 -12.11 11.68
N HIS A 404 2.18 -10.81 11.82
CA HIS A 404 2.88 -9.77 11.12
C HIS A 404 3.62 -8.89 12.11
N VAL A 405 4.76 -8.35 11.67
CA VAL A 405 5.62 -7.48 12.47
C VAL A 405 6.39 -6.57 11.51
N ARG A 406 6.73 -5.36 11.95
CA ARG A 406 7.75 -4.54 11.30
C ARG A 406 8.90 -4.45 12.27
N ILE A 407 10.11 -4.74 11.80
CA ILE A 407 11.30 -4.84 12.66
C ILE A 407 12.27 -3.74 12.26
N ASP A 408 12.90 -3.09 13.25
CA ASP A 408 13.86 -2.00 13.07
C ASP A 408 15.25 -2.45 12.55
N PHE A 409 15.24 -3.28 11.50
CA PHE A 409 16.45 -3.70 10.82
C PHE A 409 17.20 -2.50 10.22
N ASP A 410 18.50 -2.43 10.48
CA ASP A 410 19.41 -1.62 9.70
C ASP A 410 19.73 -2.35 8.39
N LEU A 411 19.10 -1.92 7.31
CA LEU A 411 19.31 -2.47 5.96
C LEU A 411 20.22 -1.57 5.10
N LEU A 412 20.90 -0.60 5.72
CA LEU A 412 21.79 0.35 5.05
C LEU A 412 23.26 -0.02 5.25
N THR A 413 23.61 -0.55 6.42
CA THR A 413 25.00 -0.94 6.73
C THR A 413 25.24 -2.43 6.54
N GLU A 414 26.47 -2.80 6.20
CA GLU A 414 26.90 -4.20 6.06
C GLU A 414 26.67 -5.00 7.35
N ALA A 415 26.99 -4.41 8.50
CA ALA A 415 26.77 -5.05 9.81
C ALA A 415 25.28 -5.26 10.12
N GLY A 416 24.44 -4.30 9.74
CA GLY A 416 22.98 -4.38 9.86
C GLY A 416 22.39 -5.48 8.98
N VAL A 417 22.78 -5.53 7.71
CA VAL A 417 22.38 -6.58 6.76
C VAL A 417 22.83 -7.97 7.24
N GLY A 418 24.04 -8.09 7.76
CA GLY A 418 24.51 -9.34 8.36
C GLY A 418 23.70 -9.76 9.60
N ARG A 419 23.18 -8.81 10.38
CA ARG A 419 22.26 -9.10 11.49
C ARG A 419 20.90 -9.54 10.99
N PHE A 420 20.36 -8.87 9.96
CA PHE A 420 19.12 -9.27 9.31
C PHE A 420 19.18 -10.73 8.85
N ARG A 421 20.26 -11.15 8.17
CA ARG A 421 20.45 -12.55 7.76
C ARG A 421 20.41 -13.53 8.93
N ARG A 422 21.25 -13.33 9.95
CA ARG A 422 21.30 -14.24 11.10
C ARG A 422 19.97 -14.34 11.82
N PHE A 423 19.29 -13.20 12.00
CA PHE A 423 17.98 -13.17 12.61
C PHE A 423 16.95 -13.96 11.81
N SER A 424 16.91 -13.81 10.47
CA SER A 424 16.00 -14.56 9.61
C SER A 424 16.27 -16.07 9.63
N GLU A 425 17.54 -16.48 9.63
CA GLU A 425 17.94 -17.89 9.72
C GLU A 425 17.53 -18.54 11.06
N GLU A 426 17.78 -17.85 12.18
CA GLU A 426 17.40 -18.32 13.53
C GLU A 426 15.89 -18.31 13.72
N LEU A 427 15.18 -17.32 13.17
CA LEU A 427 13.74 -17.25 13.28
C LEU A 427 13.04 -18.34 12.45
N ALA A 428 13.62 -18.75 11.32
CA ALA A 428 13.16 -19.93 10.58
C ALA A 428 13.16 -21.17 11.47
N GLU A 429 14.22 -21.37 12.27
CA GLU A 429 14.33 -22.50 13.19
C GLU A 429 13.29 -22.44 14.30
N VAL A 430 13.04 -21.25 14.86
CA VAL A 430 11.97 -21.05 15.86
C VAL A 430 10.60 -21.40 15.27
N VAL A 431 10.28 -20.93 14.06
CA VAL A 431 9.00 -21.23 13.41
C VAL A 431 8.83 -22.73 13.18
N VAL A 432 9.85 -23.40 12.66
CA VAL A 432 9.84 -24.85 12.41
C VAL A 432 9.74 -25.64 13.71
N ALA A 433 10.41 -25.22 14.79
CA ALA A 433 10.29 -25.84 16.12
C ALA A 433 8.85 -25.74 16.67
N HIS A 434 8.12 -24.70 16.27
CA HIS A 434 6.70 -24.53 16.54
C HIS A 434 5.76 -25.27 15.57
N GLY A 435 6.30 -26.05 14.63
CA GLY A 435 5.54 -26.78 13.63
C GLY A 435 4.91 -25.86 12.58
N GLY A 436 5.48 -24.67 12.39
CA GLY A 436 4.92 -23.61 11.55
C GLY A 436 5.41 -23.61 10.11
N SER A 437 4.92 -22.60 9.38
CA SER A 437 5.24 -22.25 8.00
C SER A 437 5.90 -20.87 7.97
N LEU A 438 6.93 -20.72 7.16
CA LEU A 438 7.68 -19.46 7.03
C LEU A 438 6.81 -18.33 6.47
N SER A 439 5.88 -18.65 5.57
CA SER A 439 4.80 -17.78 5.09
C SER A 439 3.41 -18.38 5.30
N GLY A 440 2.49 -17.55 5.78
CA GLY A 440 1.07 -17.83 6.01
C GLY A 440 0.12 -17.11 5.04
N GLU A 441 0.55 -16.06 4.33
CA GLU A 441 -0.26 -15.29 3.38
C GLU A 441 0.53 -14.60 2.24
N HIS A 442 1.76 -14.16 2.49
CA HIS A 442 2.49 -13.24 1.62
C HIS A 442 3.34 -13.92 0.52
N GLY A 443 3.46 -15.25 0.54
CA GLY A 443 4.40 -16.01 -0.28
C GLY A 443 5.82 -15.92 0.26
N ASP A 444 6.70 -16.77 -0.26
CA ASP A 444 8.10 -16.83 0.15
C ASP A 444 8.93 -15.75 -0.53
N GLY A 445 8.74 -15.56 -1.84
CA GLY A 445 9.57 -14.71 -2.68
C GLY A 445 11.06 -14.87 -2.44
N GLN A 446 11.81 -13.78 -2.59
CA GLN A 446 13.23 -13.77 -2.24
C GLN A 446 13.44 -13.75 -0.71
N ALA A 447 12.45 -13.24 0.04
CA ALA A 447 12.52 -13.10 1.49
C ALA A 447 12.74 -14.40 2.25
N ARG A 448 12.16 -15.51 1.76
CA ARG A 448 12.09 -16.76 2.52
C ARG A 448 12.46 -18.00 1.72
N ALA A 449 12.51 -17.93 0.40
CA ALA A 449 12.75 -19.12 -0.43
C ALA A 449 14.10 -19.80 -0.11
N GLU A 450 15.16 -19.04 0.18
CA GLU A 450 16.46 -19.58 0.61
C GLU A 450 16.35 -20.44 1.88
N LEU A 451 15.34 -20.19 2.72
CA LEU A 451 15.16 -20.82 4.03
C LEU A 451 14.19 -22.01 3.98
N LEU A 452 13.59 -22.32 2.84
CA LEU A 452 12.70 -23.47 2.67
C LEU A 452 13.33 -24.83 3.03
N PRO A 453 14.64 -25.09 2.80
CA PRO A 453 15.26 -26.33 3.25
C PRO A 453 15.19 -26.53 4.77
N LYS A 454 15.15 -25.46 5.59
CA LYS A 454 14.96 -25.57 7.04
C LYS A 454 13.56 -26.11 7.41
N MET A 455 12.55 -25.84 6.59
CA MET A 455 11.16 -26.25 6.82
C MET A 455 10.86 -27.62 6.22
N TYR A 456 11.27 -27.85 4.98
CA TYR A 456 10.87 -29.02 4.18
C TYR A 456 11.97 -30.07 4.01
N GLY A 457 13.22 -29.72 4.31
CA GLY A 457 14.38 -30.53 3.97
C GLY A 457 14.73 -30.49 2.48
N GLU A 458 15.97 -30.86 2.17
CA GLU A 458 16.54 -30.81 0.81
C GLU A 458 15.76 -31.65 -0.21
N GLU A 459 15.25 -32.82 0.20
CA GLU A 459 14.60 -33.74 -0.73
C GLU A 459 13.25 -33.22 -1.25
N LEU A 460 12.47 -32.55 -0.40
CA LEU A 460 11.19 -31.97 -0.79
C LEU A 460 11.38 -30.65 -1.56
N VAL A 461 12.37 -29.84 -1.18
CA VAL A 461 12.77 -28.67 -1.98
C VAL A 461 13.27 -29.09 -3.37
N GLY A 462 14.06 -30.18 -3.45
CA GLY A 462 14.46 -30.77 -4.73
C GLY A 462 13.28 -31.29 -5.56
N LEU A 463 12.18 -31.72 -4.93
CA LEU A 463 10.94 -32.05 -5.64
C LEU A 463 10.25 -30.79 -6.19
N PHE A 464 10.28 -29.67 -5.46
CA PHE A 464 9.80 -28.39 -5.99
C PHE A 464 10.59 -27.97 -7.24
N GLU A 465 11.91 -28.11 -7.22
CA GLU A 465 12.76 -27.82 -8.38
C GLU A 465 12.42 -28.67 -9.60
N ARG A 466 12.20 -29.98 -9.40
CA ARG A 466 11.76 -30.88 -10.48
C ARG A 466 10.38 -30.51 -11.01
N ALA A 467 9.44 -30.18 -10.12
CA ALA A 467 8.11 -29.74 -10.51
C ALA A 467 8.19 -28.47 -11.37
N LYS A 468 8.95 -27.46 -10.94
CA LYS A 468 9.23 -26.27 -11.75
C LYS A 468 9.80 -26.62 -13.13
N GLY A 469 10.73 -27.58 -13.21
CA GLY A 469 11.31 -28.04 -14.47
C GLY A 469 10.30 -28.67 -15.44
N VAL A 470 9.20 -29.25 -14.95
CA VAL A 470 8.09 -29.74 -15.80
C VAL A 470 7.31 -28.58 -16.43
N TRP A 471 7.09 -27.52 -15.66
CA TRP A 471 6.30 -26.36 -16.08
C TRP A 471 7.08 -25.35 -16.94
N ASP A 472 8.37 -25.21 -16.66
CA ASP A 472 9.25 -24.20 -17.25
C ASP A 472 10.71 -24.74 -17.28
N PRO A 473 11.04 -25.58 -18.27
CA PRO A 473 12.34 -26.25 -18.34
C PRO A 473 13.53 -25.30 -18.57
N ASP A 474 13.29 -24.14 -19.19
CA ASP A 474 14.31 -23.13 -19.47
C ASP A 474 14.50 -22.13 -18.30
N ASP A 475 13.73 -22.27 -17.23
CA ASP A 475 13.76 -21.41 -16.03
C ASP A 475 13.57 -19.91 -16.34
N LEU A 476 12.65 -19.58 -17.26
CA LEU A 476 12.38 -18.21 -17.69
C LEU A 476 11.28 -17.52 -16.87
N LEU A 477 10.38 -18.27 -16.24
CA LEU A 477 9.27 -17.70 -15.47
C LEU A 477 9.70 -17.40 -14.03
N ASN A 478 9.81 -16.10 -13.73
CA ASN A 478 10.18 -15.54 -12.42
C ASN A 478 11.36 -16.24 -11.71
N PRO A 479 12.53 -16.37 -12.37
CA PRO A 479 13.67 -17.11 -11.82
C PRO A 479 14.23 -16.47 -10.55
N GLY A 480 14.72 -17.34 -9.67
CA GLY A 480 15.24 -16.99 -8.35
C GLY A 480 14.16 -16.80 -7.28
N MET A 481 12.91 -17.17 -7.56
CA MET A 481 11.79 -17.17 -6.63
C MET A 481 11.32 -18.61 -6.37
N LEU A 482 10.98 -18.92 -5.11
CA LEU A 482 10.61 -20.25 -4.57
C LEU A 482 11.68 -21.34 -4.70
N VAL A 483 12.22 -21.57 -5.89
CA VAL A 483 13.24 -22.58 -6.18
C VAL A 483 14.48 -21.94 -6.80
N ARG A 484 15.65 -22.55 -6.59
CA ARG A 484 16.96 -21.96 -6.93
C ARG A 484 17.05 -20.47 -6.52
N PRO A 485 16.71 -20.15 -5.25
CA PRO A 485 16.49 -18.76 -4.84
C PRO A 485 17.78 -17.94 -4.83
N ALA A 486 17.65 -16.65 -5.10
CA ALA A 486 18.70 -15.69 -4.78
C ALA A 486 18.87 -15.56 -3.26
N PRO A 487 20.06 -15.18 -2.75
CA PRO A 487 20.26 -14.96 -1.32
C PRO A 487 19.30 -13.89 -0.77
N LEU A 488 18.72 -14.13 0.41
CA LEU A 488 17.74 -13.26 1.08
C LEU A 488 18.29 -11.88 1.45
N ASP A 489 19.61 -11.74 1.55
CA ASP A 489 20.28 -10.47 1.86
C ASP A 489 20.87 -9.78 0.61
N SER A 490 20.60 -10.32 -0.58
CA SER A 490 20.98 -9.71 -1.86
C SER A 490 19.84 -8.87 -2.45
N ASN A 491 20.16 -7.99 -3.40
CA ASN A 491 19.18 -7.12 -4.09
C ASN A 491 18.34 -6.22 -3.17
N LEU A 492 18.82 -5.90 -1.97
CA LEU A 492 18.15 -4.96 -1.07
C LEU A 492 18.09 -3.56 -1.70
N ARG A 493 16.90 -2.96 -1.77
CA ARG A 493 16.63 -1.68 -2.44
C ARG A 493 17.39 -0.49 -1.84
N PHE A 494 17.97 -0.65 -0.66
CA PHE A 494 18.69 0.41 0.03
C PHE A 494 20.18 0.45 -0.33
N ALA A 495 20.73 -0.67 -0.81
CA ALA A 495 22.17 -0.82 -1.08
C ALA A 495 22.68 0.15 -2.16
N VAL A 496 21.80 0.58 -3.07
CA VAL A 496 22.12 1.47 -4.20
C VAL A 496 21.96 2.96 -3.86
N LEU A 497 21.41 3.28 -2.68
CA LEU A 497 21.18 4.68 -2.32
C LEU A 497 22.47 5.35 -1.81
N PRO A 498 22.56 6.69 -1.90
CA PRO A 498 23.68 7.44 -1.33
C PRO A 498 23.86 7.13 0.16
N ARG A 499 25.11 6.90 0.56
CA ARG A 499 25.48 6.66 1.98
C ARG A 499 25.58 7.94 2.80
N GLU A 500 25.85 9.05 2.13
CA GLU A 500 25.89 10.39 2.72
C GLU A 500 24.65 11.18 2.29
N PRO A 501 24.14 12.09 3.15
CA PRO A 501 23.06 12.99 2.78
C PRO A 501 23.40 13.79 1.51
N VAL A 502 22.41 13.95 0.64
CA VAL A 502 22.54 14.79 -0.56
C VAL A 502 22.32 16.26 -0.21
N ASP A 503 22.86 17.17 -1.05
CA ASP A 503 22.62 18.60 -0.89
C ASP A 503 21.13 18.94 -1.00
N VAL A 504 20.61 19.66 0.00
CA VAL A 504 19.18 20.00 0.13
C VAL A 504 18.97 21.47 0.48
N ALA A 505 17.86 22.04 0.00
CA ALA A 505 17.38 23.37 0.36
C ALA A 505 16.42 23.33 1.55
N PHE A 506 15.66 22.25 1.72
CA PHE A 506 14.80 22.02 2.88
C PHE A 506 15.54 21.29 4.01
N GLY A 507 15.08 21.50 5.25
CA GLY A 507 15.76 20.94 6.43
C GLY A 507 15.34 19.52 6.86
N TYR A 508 14.37 18.89 6.20
CA TYR A 508 13.88 17.52 6.48
C TYR A 508 13.92 17.06 7.96
N PRO A 509 13.30 17.80 8.89
CA PRO A 509 13.51 17.57 10.33
C PRO A 509 13.00 16.21 10.83
N ALA A 510 12.02 15.61 10.13
CA ALA A 510 11.47 14.30 10.45
C ALA A 510 12.29 13.13 9.86
N ASP A 511 13.29 13.44 9.02
CA ASP A 511 14.09 12.46 8.29
C ASP A 511 15.60 12.77 8.47
N GLY A 512 15.97 13.38 9.60
CA GLY A 512 17.38 13.65 9.98
C GLY A 512 18.11 14.65 9.08
N GLY A 513 17.39 15.47 8.31
CA GLY A 513 17.98 16.36 7.31
C GLY A 513 18.32 15.66 5.98
N ASP A 514 18.01 14.37 5.82
CA ASP A 514 18.36 13.58 4.63
C ASP A 514 17.16 13.41 3.68
N PHE A 515 17.30 13.90 2.46
CA PHE A 515 16.30 13.69 1.42
C PHE A 515 16.17 12.22 1.00
N SER A 516 17.25 11.44 1.08
CA SER A 516 17.20 10.00 0.76
C SER A 516 16.34 9.25 1.77
N ALA A 517 16.49 9.55 3.07
CA ALA A 517 15.60 9.06 4.12
C ALA A 517 14.13 9.47 3.89
N ALA A 518 13.89 10.70 3.45
CA ALA A 518 12.56 11.17 3.12
C ALA A 518 11.95 10.38 1.93
N VAL A 519 12.71 10.13 0.87
CA VAL A 519 12.27 9.33 -0.28
C VAL A 519 12.00 7.86 0.11
N ARG A 520 12.85 7.28 0.98
CA ARG A 520 12.69 5.91 1.50
C ARG A 520 11.43 5.70 2.34
N ARG A 521 10.75 6.76 2.80
CA ARG A 521 9.45 6.63 3.50
C ARG A 521 8.43 5.83 2.70
N CYS A 522 8.47 5.90 1.37
CA CYS A 522 7.53 5.12 0.56
C CYS A 522 7.88 3.62 0.58
N VAL A 523 7.12 2.86 1.36
CA VAL A 523 7.28 1.39 1.46
C VAL A 523 6.70 0.59 0.30
N GLY A 524 5.96 1.20 -0.62
CA GLY A 524 5.43 0.51 -1.81
C GLY A 524 4.02 -0.10 -1.69
N VAL A 525 3.33 0.03 -0.53
CA VAL A 525 1.98 -0.55 -0.24
C VAL A 525 0.84 -0.11 -1.18
N ALA A 526 1.09 0.83 -2.08
CA ALA A 526 0.19 1.23 -3.16
C ALA A 526 -1.17 1.81 -2.73
N LYS A 527 -1.35 2.25 -1.47
CA LYS A 527 -2.58 2.95 -1.02
C LYS A 527 -2.93 4.18 -1.89
N CYS A 528 -1.96 4.71 -2.63
CA CYS A 528 -2.14 5.81 -3.58
C CYS A 528 -2.72 5.44 -4.95
N ARG A 529 -2.86 4.15 -5.26
CA ARG A 529 -3.52 3.68 -6.47
C ARG A 529 -5.03 3.58 -6.31
N THR A 530 -5.66 4.68 -5.87
CA THR A 530 -7.12 4.75 -5.76
C THR A 530 -7.71 5.19 -7.10
N THR A 531 -8.66 4.44 -7.64
CA THR A 531 -9.33 4.81 -8.91
C THR A 531 -10.63 5.59 -8.70
N SER A 532 -11.17 5.59 -7.49
CA SER A 532 -12.37 6.35 -7.11
C SER A 532 -12.08 7.30 -5.96
N ALA A 533 -12.83 8.40 -5.90
CA ALA A 533 -12.89 9.26 -4.74
C ALA A 533 -13.97 8.71 -3.80
N SER A 534 -13.60 7.87 -2.84
CA SER A 534 -14.49 7.43 -1.77
C SER A 534 -14.14 8.17 -0.47
N GLY A 535 -15.17 8.75 0.17
CA GLY A 535 -15.02 9.46 1.45
C GLY A 535 -14.21 10.75 1.38
N SER A 536 -13.49 11.06 2.46
CA SER A 536 -12.70 12.29 2.63
C SER A 536 -11.26 12.21 2.08
N ALA A 537 -10.85 11.06 1.50
CA ALA A 537 -9.49 10.83 1.04
C ALA A 537 -9.17 11.66 -0.22
N VAL A 538 -8.16 12.53 -0.11
CA VAL A 538 -7.73 13.48 -1.14
C VAL A 538 -6.76 12.85 -2.14
N MET A 539 -6.00 11.82 -1.73
CA MET A 539 -4.85 11.20 -2.42
C MET A 539 -4.81 11.30 -3.96
N CYS A 540 -3.61 11.45 -4.52
CA CYS A 540 -3.25 11.75 -5.93
C CYS A 540 -4.40 11.80 -6.97
N PRO A 541 -5.00 12.99 -7.19
CA PRO A 541 -6.00 13.20 -8.24
C PRO A 541 -5.45 12.94 -9.66
N SER A 542 -4.16 13.19 -9.89
CA SER A 542 -3.51 12.92 -11.17
C SER A 542 -3.51 11.43 -11.53
N PHE A 543 -3.32 10.53 -10.56
CA PHE A 543 -3.42 9.10 -10.80
C PHE A 543 -4.86 8.70 -11.13
N ARG A 544 -5.85 9.20 -10.38
CA ARG A 544 -7.28 8.95 -10.65
C ARG A 544 -7.69 9.35 -12.07
N ALA A 545 -7.16 10.49 -12.54
CA ALA A 545 -7.48 11.00 -13.87
C ALA A 545 -6.78 10.25 -15.00
N THR A 546 -5.55 9.79 -14.79
CA THR A 546 -4.70 9.23 -15.86
C THR A 546 -4.62 7.70 -15.84
N GLY A 547 -4.85 7.08 -14.69
CA GLY A 547 -4.54 5.67 -14.43
C GLY A 547 -3.04 5.33 -14.44
N ALA A 548 -2.14 6.29 -14.72
CA ALA A 548 -0.71 6.05 -14.90
C ALA A 548 0.06 6.05 -13.58
N GLU A 549 0.83 5.00 -13.34
CA GLU A 549 1.52 4.77 -12.06
C GLU A 549 2.49 5.89 -11.69
N GLU A 550 3.19 6.49 -12.67
CA GLU A 550 4.08 7.66 -12.49
C GLU A 550 3.37 8.86 -11.84
N HIS A 551 2.05 8.96 -11.97
CA HIS A 551 1.26 10.04 -11.39
C HIS A 551 0.66 9.70 -10.02
N SER A 552 0.96 8.52 -9.47
CA SER A 552 0.69 8.16 -8.08
C SER A 552 1.80 8.68 -7.14
N THR A 553 1.54 8.69 -5.83
CA THR A 553 2.60 9.00 -4.84
C THR A 553 3.73 7.98 -4.93
N ARG A 554 3.40 6.70 -5.11
CA ARG A 554 4.36 5.59 -5.18
C ARG A 554 5.23 5.69 -6.42
N GLY A 555 4.66 5.94 -7.59
CA GLY A 555 5.42 6.11 -8.82
C GLY A 555 6.40 7.28 -8.75
N ARG A 556 5.97 8.42 -8.20
CA ARG A 556 6.87 9.57 -7.96
C ARG A 556 7.99 9.24 -6.98
N ALA A 557 7.67 8.56 -5.88
CA ALA A 557 8.67 8.14 -4.91
C ALA A 557 9.68 7.15 -5.51
N ARG A 558 9.23 6.22 -6.37
CA ARG A 558 10.12 5.30 -7.11
C ARG A 558 11.03 6.05 -8.07
N LEU A 559 10.52 7.00 -8.85
CA LEU A 559 11.35 7.79 -9.75
C LEU A 559 12.39 8.64 -9.00
N LEU A 560 12.01 9.22 -7.86
CA LEU A 560 12.96 9.90 -6.97
C LEU A 560 13.99 8.95 -6.37
N HIS A 561 13.58 7.73 -6.02
CA HIS A 561 14.50 6.69 -5.54
C HIS A 561 15.50 6.29 -6.61
N GLU A 562 15.04 6.01 -7.84
CA GLU A 562 15.91 5.67 -8.98
C GLU A 562 16.83 6.83 -9.38
N MET A 563 16.37 8.08 -9.21
CA MET A 563 17.20 9.29 -9.38
C MET A 563 18.32 9.38 -8.35
N LEU A 564 18.04 9.06 -7.09
CA LEU A 564 19.04 9.04 -6.03
C LEU A 564 20.02 7.88 -6.20
N ALA A 565 19.53 6.71 -6.65
CA ALA A 565 20.36 5.55 -6.95
C ALA A 565 21.32 5.80 -8.13
N GLY A 566 20.89 6.57 -9.14
CA GLY A 566 21.73 7.00 -10.25
C GLY A 566 22.08 5.92 -11.29
N GLU A 567 21.60 4.68 -11.12
CA GLU A 567 21.85 3.57 -12.05
C GLU A 567 20.93 3.60 -13.28
N LEU A 568 19.63 3.88 -13.06
CA LEU A 568 18.60 3.86 -14.09
C LEU A 568 18.23 5.29 -14.53
N VAL A 569 17.99 6.18 -13.58
CA VAL A 569 17.80 7.61 -13.83
C VAL A 569 19.14 8.32 -13.59
N THR A 570 19.93 8.47 -14.66
CA THR A 570 21.34 8.87 -14.55
C THR A 570 21.56 10.38 -14.46
N ASP A 571 20.59 11.19 -14.88
CA ASP A 571 20.71 12.65 -14.93
C ASP A 571 20.47 13.34 -13.56
N GLY A 572 20.23 12.56 -12.50
CA GLY A 572 20.00 13.07 -11.14
C GLY A 572 18.93 14.16 -11.10
N TRP A 573 19.24 15.30 -10.45
CA TRP A 573 18.36 16.48 -10.40
C TRP A 573 17.99 17.06 -11.76
N ARG A 574 18.68 16.67 -12.85
CA ARG A 574 18.40 17.14 -14.21
C ARG A 574 17.47 16.23 -15.00
N SER A 575 17.11 15.07 -14.45
CA SER A 575 16.24 14.07 -15.07
C SER A 575 14.90 14.64 -15.54
N THR A 576 14.47 14.23 -16.73
CA THR A 576 13.16 14.60 -17.28
C THR A 576 12.06 13.68 -16.79
N GLU A 577 12.39 12.43 -16.48
CA GLU A 577 11.51 11.39 -15.96
C GLU A 577 10.88 11.82 -14.63
N VAL A 578 11.72 12.27 -13.69
CA VAL A 578 11.26 12.79 -12.39
C VAL A 578 10.49 14.08 -12.56
N ARG A 579 10.97 15.00 -13.41
CA ARG A 579 10.30 16.26 -13.72
C ARG A 579 8.87 16.00 -14.20
N ASP A 580 8.69 15.10 -15.16
CA ASP A 580 7.41 14.84 -15.82
C ASP A 580 6.41 14.18 -14.87
N ALA A 581 6.87 13.21 -14.06
CA ALA A 581 6.04 12.62 -13.02
C ALA A 581 5.58 13.63 -11.95
N LEU A 582 6.46 14.57 -11.58
CA LEU A 582 6.16 15.62 -10.61
C LEU A 582 5.33 16.77 -11.21
N ASP A 583 5.31 16.95 -12.52
CA ASP A 583 4.63 18.10 -13.16
C ASP A 583 3.13 18.15 -12.78
N LEU A 584 2.43 17.01 -12.94
CA LEU A 584 1.01 16.86 -12.57
C LEU A 584 0.75 16.79 -11.06
N CYS A 585 1.78 16.81 -10.20
CA CYS A 585 1.57 16.88 -8.75
C CYS A 585 1.07 18.28 -8.35
N LEU A 586 -0.12 18.35 -7.79
CA LEU A 586 -0.73 19.61 -7.32
C LEU A 586 -0.10 20.18 -6.05
N ALA A 587 0.85 19.48 -5.42
CA ALA A 587 1.45 19.84 -4.14
C ALA A 587 0.41 20.09 -3.03
N CYS A 588 -0.76 19.44 -3.09
CA CYS A 588 -1.88 19.63 -2.17
C CYS A 588 -1.65 19.02 -0.77
N LYS A 589 -0.55 18.27 -0.58
CA LYS A 589 -0.22 17.52 0.65
C LYS A 589 -1.21 16.42 1.05
N GLY A 590 -2.15 16.04 0.18
CA GLY A 590 -3.02 14.88 0.43
C GLY A 590 -2.22 13.59 0.65
N CYS A 591 -1.08 13.41 -0.03
CA CYS A 591 -0.17 12.30 0.22
C CYS A 591 0.47 12.32 1.62
N ARG A 592 0.64 13.49 2.25
CA ARG A 592 1.19 13.57 3.60
C ARG A 592 0.15 13.19 4.65
N SER A 593 -1.11 13.54 4.43
CA SER A 593 -2.21 13.26 5.35
C SER A 593 -2.80 11.86 5.21
N ASP A 594 -2.96 11.38 3.97
CA ASP A 594 -3.67 10.12 3.70
C ASP A 594 -2.75 8.90 3.61
N CYS A 595 -1.43 9.11 3.40
CA CYS A 595 -0.46 8.02 3.34
C CYS A 595 -0.07 7.63 4.77
N PRO A 596 -0.07 6.33 5.13
CA PRO A 596 0.23 5.89 6.49
C PRO A 596 1.68 6.16 6.92
N VAL A 597 2.56 6.42 5.95
CA VAL A 597 3.99 6.77 6.15
C VAL A 597 4.27 8.25 5.84
N GLU A 598 3.23 9.08 5.71
CA GLU A 598 3.31 10.55 5.64
C GLU A 598 4.24 11.14 4.55
N VAL A 599 4.27 10.52 3.36
CA VAL A 599 5.10 11.01 2.24
C VAL A 599 4.73 12.45 1.86
N ASP A 600 5.69 13.38 1.97
CA ASP A 600 5.49 14.80 1.65
C ASP A 600 5.96 15.12 0.22
N MET A 601 5.23 14.61 -0.77
CA MET A 601 5.53 14.83 -2.19
C MET A 601 5.48 16.31 -2.60
N ALA A 602 4.82 17.17 -1.82
CA ALA A 602 4.84 18.61 -2.06
C ALA A 602 6.22 19.20 -1.77
N THR A 603 6.81 18.83 -0.63
CA THR A 603 8.19 19.21 -0.28
C THR A 603 9.18 18.57 -1.25
N TYR A 604 9.02 17.30 -1.61
CA TYR A 604 9.93 16.62 -2.54
C TYR A 604 9.91 17.24 -3.93
N LYS A 605 8.73 17.61 -4.43
CA LYS A 605 8.59 18.37 -5.68
C LYS A 605 9.31 19.71 -5.60
N ALA A 606 9.15 20.44 -4.50
CA ALA A 606 9.79 21.75 -4.34
C ALA A 606 11.31 21.64 -4.30
N GLU A 607 11.86 20.66 -3.57
CA GLU A 607 13.29 20.34 -3.52
C GLU A 607 13.82 19.99 -4.92
N PHE A 608 13.19 19.03 -5.60
CA PHE A 608 13.59 18.66 -6.95
C PHE A 608 13.55 19.85 -7.92
N LEU A 609 12.47 20.65 -7.92
CA LEU A 609 12.35 21.82 -8.80
C LEU A 609 13.29 22.97 -8.42
N HIS A 610 13.82 23.01 -7.20
CA HIS A 610 14.86 23.95 -6.80
C HIS A 610 16.14 23.60 -7.54
N HIS A 611 16.68 22.39 -7.33
CA HIS A 611 17.90 21.89 -7.97
C HIS A 611 17.75 21.77 -9.48
N HIS A 612 16.61 21.25 -9.95
CA HIS A 612 16.36 21.12 -11.37
C HIS A 612 16.48 22.50 -12.02
N TYR A 613 15.82 23.54 -11.54
CA TYR A 613 15.90 24.84 -12.22
C TYR A 613 17.04 25.76 -11.75
N GLU A 614 17.97 25.27 -10.92
CA GLU A 614 19.15 26.04 -10.54
C GLU A 614 20.00 26.35 -11.78
N GLY A 615 20.31 27.62 -11.99
CA GLY A 615 21.02 28.10 -13.18
C GLY A 615 20.27 27.90 -14.52
N ARG A 616 19.01 27.44 -14.51
CA ARG A 616 18.21 27.13 -15.72
C ARG A 616 16.96 27.99 -15.84
N ARG A 617 16.46 28.15 -17.07
CA ARG A 617 15.19 28.84 -17.34
C ARG A 617 14.02 28.01 -16.83
N ARG A 618 13.10 28.64 -16.09
CA ARG A 618 11.86 28.01 -15.61
C ARG A 618 10.75 28.15 -16.67
N PRO A 619 9.78 27.20 -16.70
CA PRO A 619 8.55 27.34 -17.47
C PRO A 619 7.83 28.65 -17.16
N ALA A 620 7.15 29.22 -18.18
CA ALA A 620 6.41 30.46 -18.02
C ALA A 620 5.35 30.39 -16.89
N ALA A 621 4.72 29.23 -16.73
CA ALA A 621 3.76 28.97 -15.65
C ALA A 621 4.35 29.18 -14.25
N HIS A 622 5.64 28.88 -14.04
CA HIS A 622 6.30 29.10 -12.74
C HIS A 622 6.41 30.59 -12.40
N HIS A 623 6.52 31.46 -13.41
CA HIS A 623 6.56 32.91 -13.23
C HIS A 623 5.17 33.54 -13.15
N SER A 624 4.23 33.10 -13.99
CA SER A 624 2.87 33.66 -14.02
C SER A 624 2.07 33.22 -12.78
N MET A 625 2.11 31.93 -12.44
CA MET A 625 1.36 31.36 -11.31
C MET A 625 2.16 31.39 -10.01
N GLY A 626 3.45 31.04 -10.04
CA GLY A 626 4.29 31.02 -8.83
C GLY A 626 4.47 32.40 -8.20
N ARG A 627 4.42 33.48 -8.99
CA ARG A 627 4.42 34.88 -8.52
C ARG A 627 3.03 35.53 -8.58
N LEU A 628 1.97 34.75 -8.72
CA LEU A 628 0.59 35.27 -8.78
C LEU A 628 0.26 36.23 -7.63
N PRO A 629 0.65 35.97 -6.36
CA PRO A 629 0.40 36.92 -5.28
C PRO A 629 1.06 38.30 -5.51
N GLU A 630 2.25 38.35 -6.12
CA GLU A 630 2.96 39.60 -6.42
C GLU A 630 2.25 40.38 -7.54
N TRP A 631 1.89 39.70 -8.63
CA TRP A 631 1.15 40.29 -9.74
C TRP A 631 -0.20 40.86 -9.29
N LEU A 632 -0.95 40.11 -8.49
CA LEU A 632 -2.25 40.54 -7.98
C LEU A 632 -2.14 41.72 -7.01
N ARG A 633 -1.12 41.75 -6.15
CA ARG A 633 -0.81 42.91 -5.30
C ARG A 633 -0.48 44.14 -6.12
N LEU A 634 0.30 44.00 -7.21
CA LEU A 634 0.64 45.10 -8.11
C LEU A 634 -0.60 45.66 -8.80
N VAL A 635 -1.44 44.80 -9.38
CA VAL A 635 -2.70 45.22 -10.03
C VAL A 635 -3.63 45.90 -9.03
N ALA A 636 -3.75 45.35 -7.82
CA ALA A 636 -4.52 45.97 -6.75
C ALA A 636 -3.94 47.35 -6.42
N ARG A 637 -2.64 47.46 -6.11
CA ARG A 637 -1.98 48.71 -5.68
C ARG A 637 -2.07 49.81 -6.74
N THR A 638 -1.94 49.46 -8.01
CA THR A 638 -2.06 50.39 -9.15
C THR A 638 -3.50 50.68 -9.55
N ARG A 639 -4.49 49.99 -8.96
CA ARG A 639 -5.93 50.13 -9.26
C ARG A 639 -6.29 49.85 -10.72
N THR A 640 -5.55 48.96 -11.37
CA THR A 640 -5.70 48.63 -12.80
C THR A 640 -6.59 47.41 -13.07
N ALA A 641 -7.25 46.86 -12.04
CA ALA A 641 -8.05 45.63 -12.18
C ALA A 641 -9.14 45.72 -13.26
N SER A 642 -9.81 46.86 -13.41
CA SER A 642 -10.82 47.06 -14.47
C SER A 642 -10.21 46.99 -15.87
N LEU A 643 -9.04 47.61 -16.06
CA LEU A 643 -8.29 47.56 -17.31
C LEU A 643 -7.82 46.15 -17.63
N VAL A 644 -7.23 45.45 -16.65
CA VAL A 644 -6.77 44.06 -16.82
C VAL A 644 -7.94 43.14 -17.20
N ASN A 645 -9.09 43.28 -16.53
CA ASN A 645 -10.28 42.52 -16.88
C ASN A 645 -10.81 42.83 -18.29
N ALA A 646 -10.78 44.11 -18.71
CA ALA A 646 -11.20 44.51 -20.05
C ALA A 646 -10.29 43.92 -21.13
N LEU A 647 -8.97 43.92 -20.91
CA LEU A 647 -8.00 43.29 -21.82
C LEU A 647 -8.16 41.77 -21.86
N ALA A 648 -8.39 41.12 -20.71
CA ALA A 648 -8.62 39.68 -20.61
C ALA A 648 -9.93 39.22 -21.27
N ALA A 649 -10.89 40.11 -21.49
CA ALA A 649 -12.14 39.81 -22.21
C ALA A 649 -11.97 39.81 -23.74
N VAL A 650 -10.85 40.32 -24.27
CA VAL A 650 -10.57 40.34 -25.71
C VAL A 650 -9.92 39.01 -26.13
N PRO A 651 -10.57 38.16 -26.95
CA PRO A 651 -10.10 36.78 -27.15
C PRO A 651 -8.66 36.64 -27.69
N PRO A 652 -8.21 37.43 -28.68
CA PRO A 652 -6.81 37.36 -29.13
C PRO A 652 -5.80 37.75 -28.04
N LEU A 653 -6.13 38.74 -27.20
CA LEU A 653 -5.28 39.17 -26.09
C LEU A 653 -5.26 38.12 -24.97
N ALA A 654 -6.41 37.54 -24.65
CA ALA A 654 -6.52 36.46 -23.68
C ALA A 654 -5.75 35.21 -24.15
N TRP A 655 -5.84 34.86 -25.44
CA TRP A 655 -5.08 33.77 -26.03
C TRP A 655 -3.56 34.02 -25.94
N ALA A 656 -3.10 35.22 -26.31
CA ALA A 656 -1.70 35.58 -26.23
C ALA A 656 -1.19 35.57 -24.77
N ALA A 657 -1.97 36.12 -23.84
CA ALA A 657 -1.65 36.10 -22.41
C ALA A 657 -1.59 34.67 -21.85
N LYS A 658 -2.53 33.79 -22.22
CA LYS A 658 -2.51 32.38 -21.82
C LYS A 658 -1.27 31.67 -22.35
N ARG A 659 -0.95 31.83 -23.63
CA ARG A 659 0.23 31.23 -24.26
C ARG A 659 1.52 31.71 -23.60
N LEU A 660 1.68 33.02 -23.41
CA LEU A 660 2.86 33.62 -22.77
C LEU A 660 2.96 33.28 -21.29
N GLY A 661 1.83 33.07 -20.62
CA GLY A 661 1.76 32.70 -19.21
C GLY A 661 1.89 31.21 -18.94
N GLY A 662 1.98 30.35 -19.97
CA GLY A 662 1.97 28.90 -19.81
C GLY A 662 0.65 28.36 -19.25
N ILE A 663 -0.48 28.98 -19.62
CA ILE A 663 -1.82 28.61 -19.19
C ILE A 663 -2.49 27.81 -20.31
N ALA A 664 -3.11 26.68 -19.96
CA ALA A 664 -3.84 25.85 -20.90
C ALA A 664 -4.92 26.65 -21.65
N PRO A 665 -5.03 26.53 -22.98
CA PRO A 665 -5.90 27.37 -23.79
C PRO A 665 -7.40 27.19 -23.47
N GLU A 666 -7.80 26.07 -22.89
CA GLU A 666 -9.17 25.75 -22.46
C GLU A 666 -9.58 26.50 -21.18
N ARG A 667 -8.61 27.08 -20.45
CA ARG A 667 -8.89 27.79 -19.20
C ARG A 667 -9.34 29.22 -19.45
N GLU A 668 -10.22 29.68 -18.58
CA GLU A 668 -10.62 31.07 -18.48
C GLU A 668 -9.64 31.83 -17.57
N ILE A 669 -9.33 33.09 -17.93
CA ILE A 669 -8.56 33.97 -17.06
C ILE A 669 -9.52 34.45 -15.96
N PRO A 670 -9.22 34.21 -14.67
CA PRO A 670 -10.11 34.60 -13.60
C PRO A 670 -10.25 36.12 -13.53
N ARG A 671 -11.48 36.58 -13.31
CA ARG A 671 -11.77 38.01 -13.17
C ARG A 671 -11.19 38.54 -11.87
N LEU A 672 -10.41 39.61 -11.96
CA LEU A 672 -9.83 40.29 -10.80
C LEU A 672 -10.88 41.17 -10.11
N ALA A 673 -10.88 41.18 -8.79
CA ALA A 673 -11.75 42.05 -8.02
C ALA A 673 -11.29 43.51 -8.09
N THR A 674 -12.19 44.42 -8.46
CA THR A 674 -11.91 45.87 -8.46
C THR A 674 -11.73 46.44 -7.05
N ARG A 675 -12.29 45.76 -6.05
CA ARG A 675 -12.10 46.05 -4.63
C ARG A 675 -11.70 44.76 -3.92
N THR A 676 -10.49 44.75 -3.35
CA THR A 676 -9.96 43.61 -2.60
C THR A 676 -10.70 43.41 -1.27
N PHE A 677 -10.58 42.22 -0.69
CA PHE A 677 -11.22 41.89 0.59
C PHE A 677 -10.74 42.81 1.71
N SER A 678 -9.44 43.01 1.86
CA SER A 678 -8.86 43.87 2.90
C SER A 678 -9.31 45.34 2.77
N ARG A 679 -9.43 45.89 1.55
CA ARG A 679 -9.98 47.26 1.37
C ARG A 679 -11.45 47.37 1.71
N TRP A 680 -12.22 46.33 1.40
CA TRP A 680 -13.62 46.28 1.83
C TRP A 680 -13.69 46.26 3.36
N TRP A 681 -12.83 45.47 4.01
CA TRP A 681 -12.77 45.36 5.46
C TRP A 681 -12.41 46.68 6.15
N GLU A 682 -11.38 47.38 5.68
CA GLU A 682 -10.98 48.69 6.19
C GLU A 682 -12.12 49.72 6.13
N ARG A 683 -12.82 49.79 4.99
CA ARG A 683 -13.97 50.69 4.82
C ARG A 683 -15.15 50.31 5.70
N ARG A 684 -15.39 49.01 5.92
CA ARG A 684 -16.44 48.53 6.84
C ARG A 684 -16.11 48.91 8.28
N ARG A 685 -14.85 48.74 8.71
CA ARG A 685 -14.41 49.09 10.07
C ARG A 685 -14.49 50.59 10.36
N ALA A 686 -14.32 51.44 9.34
CA ALA A 686 -14.49 52.88 9.45
C ALA A 686 -15.95 53.34 9.65
N LYS A 687 -16.94 52.44 9.49
CA LYS A 687 -18.35 52.73 9.76
C LYS A 687 -18.75 52.16 11.13
N PRO A 688 -19.39 52.94 12.01
CA PRO A 688 -20.00 52.39 13.21
C PRO A 688 -21.11 51.42 12.80
N VAL A 689 -21.05 50.20 13.32
CA VAL A 689 -22.08 49.17 13.13
C VAL A 689 -22.82 49.05 14.45
N GLU A 690 -24.07 49.49 14.47
CA GLU A 690 -24.99 49.28 15.61
C GLU A 690 -25.14 47.76 15.86
N GLY A 691 -25.00 47.34 17.13
CA GLY A 691 -25.16 45.93 17.53
C GLY A 691 -23.90 45.08 17.62
N ARG A 692 -22.69 45.67 17.53
CA ARG A 692 -21.45 44.93 17.89
C ARG A 692 -21.47 44.54 19.37
N ARG A 693 -21.79 43.29 19.67
CA ARG A 693 -21.69 42.71 21.02
C ARG A 693 -20.22 42.68 21.43
N GLU A 694 -19.87 43.33 22.54
CA GLU A 694 -18.50 43.41 23.06
C GLU A 694 -18.00 42.12 23.76
N GLY A 695 -18.78 41.03 23.75
CA GLY A 695 -18.50 39.80 24.51
C GLY A 695 -18.24 38.53 23.68
N GLY A 696 -18.09 38.61 22.35
CA GLY A 696 -17.89 37.43 21.50
C GLY A 696 -16.44 36.94 21.41
N GLU A 697 -16.26 35.62 21.27
CA GLU A 697 -14.95 34.98 21.04
C GLU A 697 -14.28 35.54 19.78
N LEU A 698 -12.95 35.76 19.84
CA LEU A 698 -12.18 36.35 18.76
C LEU A 698 -11.78 35.29 17.73
N VAL A 699 -12.21 35.48 16.48
CA VAL A 699 -11.76 34.69 15.33
C VAL A 699 -10.85 35.55 14.45
N ILE A 700 -9.66 35.02 14.15
CA ILE A 700 -8.75 35.63 13.16
C ILE A 700 -9.01 34.98 11.81
N LEU A 701 -9.52 35.78 10.86
CA LEU A 701 -9.75 35.35 9.49
C LEU A 701 -8.54 35.71 8.63
N TRP A 702 -7.88 34.70 8.07
CA TRP A 702 -6.73 34.86 7.17
C TRP A 702 -7.20 34.74 5.71
N PRO A 703 -7.36 35.85 4.97
CA PRO A 703 -7.73 35.74 3.56
C PRO A 703 -6.53 35.22 2.76
N ASP A 704 -6.76 34.16 1.99
CA ASP A 704 -5.78 33.70 1.02
C ASP A 704 -5.71 34.64 -0.21
N THR A 705 -4.77 34.37 -1.11
CA THR A 705 -4.57 35.18 -2.32
C THR A 705 -5.83 35.25 -3.19
N PHE A 706 -6.59 34.16 -3.28
CA PHE A 706 -7.79 34.07 -4.10
C PHE A 706 -8.94 34.89 -3.51
N THR A 707 -9.18 34.78 -2.20
CA THR A 707 -10.18 35.53 -1.45
C THR A 707 -9.85 37.02 -1.45
N GLU A 708 -8.57 37.39 -1.30
CA GLU A 708 -8.16 38.80 -1.30
C GLU A 708 -8.40 39.48 -2.65
N HIS A 709 -8.03 38.82 -3.76
CA HIS A 709 -7.90 39.47 -5.06
C HIS A 709 -8.87 39.04 -6.15
N LEU A 710 -9.50 37.86 -6.05
CA LEU A 710 -10.39 37.31 -7.09
C LEU A 710 -11.84 37.24 -6.59
N SER A 711 -12.05 36.57 -5.44
CA SER A 711 -13.37 36.33 -4.86
C SER A 711 -13.58 36.93 -3.47
N PRO A 712 -13.43 38.26 -3.26
CA PRO A 712 -13.69 38.91 -1.97
C PRO A 712 -15.08 38.67 -1.39
N SER A 713 -16.06 38.36 -2.23
CA SER A 713 -17.42 38.03 -1.79
C SER A 713 -17.47 36.83 -0.84
N VAL A 714 -16.57 35.85 -1.01
CA VAL A 714 -16.48 34.66 -0.14
C VAL A 714 -16.02 35.07 1.25
N GLY A 715 -14.93 35.85 1.36
CA GLY A 715 -14.48 36.40 2.64
C GLY A 715 -15.53 37.30 3.31
N GLN A 716 -16.26 38.09 2.52
CA GLN A 716 -17.36 38.93 3.02
C GLN A 716 -18.53 38.11 3.56
N ALA A 717 -18.85 36.99 2.92
CA ALA A 717 -19.85 36.05 3.41
C ALA A 717 -19.38 35.38 4.70
N ALA A 718 -18.13 34.91 4.76
CA ALA A 718 -17.54 34.32 5.96
C ALA A 718 -17.61 35.28 7.16
N VAL A 719 -17.21 36.54 6.99
CA VAL A 719 -17.35 37.58 8.03
C VAL A 719 -18.81 37.69 8.50
N ARG A 720 -19.77 37.80 7.57
CA ARG A 720 -21.19 37.96 7.92
C ARG A 720 -21.72 36.76 8.71
N VAL A 721 -21.34 35.54 8.33
CA VAL A 721 -21.76 34.31 9.02
C VAL A 721 -21.14 34.23 10.42
N LEU A 722 -19.84 34.49 10.56
CA LEU A 722 -19.16 34.50 11.85
C LEU A 722 -19.73 35.56 12.80
N GLU A 723 -19.96 36.78 12.31
CA GLU A 723 -20.57 37.85 13.10
C GLU A 723 -22.02 37.51 13.49
N ALA A 724 -22.81 36.91 12.59
CA ALA A 724 -24.17 36.45 12.88
C ALA A 724 -24.19 35.33 13.93
N ALA A 725 -23.15 34.49 13.98
CA ALA A 725 -22.95 33.50 15.04
C ALA A 725 -22.49 34.10 16.37
N GLY A 726 -22.33 35.43 16.47
CA GLY A 726 -21.90 36.12 17.69
C GLY A 726 -20.38 36.19 17.88
N LEU A 727 -19.59 35.79 16.87
CA LEU A 727 -18.13 35.82 16.93
C LEU A 727 -17.57 37.17 16.51
N ARG A 728 -16.44 37.57 17.11
CA ARG A 728 -15.73 38.81 16.77
C ARG A 728 -14.62 38.51 15.77
N VAL A 729 -14.72 39.04 14.55
CA VAL A 729 -13.74 38.78 13.49
C VAL A 729 -12.64 39.84 13.44
N ALA A 730 -11.38 39.41 13.25
CA ALA A 730 -10.23 40.27 12.98
C ALA A 730 -9.38 39.72 11.82
N LEU A 731 -8.58 40.58 11.16
CA LEU A 731 -7.63 40.18 10.11
C LEU A 731 -6.18 40.44 10.53
N PRO A 732 -5.18 39.73 9.99
CA PRO A 732 -3.77 40.11 10.09
C PRO A 732 -3.43 41.29 9.16
N PRO A 733 -2.54 42.24 9.53
CA PRO A 733 -1.90 42.45 10.82
C PRO A 733 -2.71 43.43 11.70
N THR A 734 -4.04 43.46 11.62
CA THR A 734 -4.86 44.35 12.47
C THR A 734 -4.92 43.90 13.95
N VAL A 735 -4.30 42.75 14.28
CA VAL A 735 -4.05 42.30 15.65
C VAL A 735 -2.65 42.76 16.07
N ARG A 736 -2.58 43.79 16.92
CA ARG A 736 -1.41 43.98 17.79
C ARG A 736 -1.68 43.16 19.04
N MET A 737 -0.92 42.09 19.26
CA MET A 737 -0.91 41.43 20.56
C MET A 737 -0.42 42.47 21.58
N LYS A 738 -1.26 42.83 22.56
CA LYS A 738 -0.76 43.57 23.71
C LYS A 738 0.18 42.62 24.44
N THR A 739 1.49 42.84 24.32
CA THR A 739 2.43 42.30 25.31
C THR A 739 1.99 42.83 26.66
N SER A 740 1.63 41.94 27.58
CA SER A 740 1.39 42.29 28.98
C SER A 740 2.73 42.75 29.59
N ALA A 741 3.04 44.03 29.45
CA ALA A 741 4.02 44.70 30.30
C ALA A 741 3.35 44.85 31.67
N GLY A 742 3.72 43.98 32.61
CA GLY A 742 3.16 43.98 33.96
C GLY A 742 3.43 42.72 34.76
N ALA A 743 4.69 42.30 34.87
CA ALA A 743 5.15 41.40 35.93
C ALA A 743 6.69 41.48 36.08
N GLU A 744 7.23 42.70 36.24
CA GLU A 744 8.51 42.89 36.91
C GLU A 744 8.28 43.73 38.18
N GLY A 745 8.57 43.11 39.33
CA GLY A 745 9.03 43.81 40.53
C GLY A 745 8.01 44.15 41.62
N ALA A 746 7.79 43.24 42.58
CA ALA A 746 7.78 43.55 44.02
C ALA A 746 7.68 42.25 44.84
N GLY A 747 8.74 41.90 45.60
CA GLY A 747 8.66 40.79 46.56
C GLY A 747 10.00 40.21 47.02
N GLY A 748 10.99 41.04 47.33
CA GLY A 748 12.14 40.60 48.12
C GLY A 748 11.88 40.83 49.61
N SER A 749 11.76 39.77 50.42
CA SER A 749 12.30 39.74 51.78
C SER A 749 12.50 38.32 52.31
N LYS A 750 13.78 38.03 52.55
CA LYS A 750 14.46 37.01 53.37
C LYS A 750 13.68 36.32 54.52
N GLY A 751 14.09 35.07 54.77
CA GLY A 751 14.11 34.38 56.08
C GLY A 751 14.08 32.85 55.91
N ALA A 752 15.21 32.13 55.81
CA ALA A 752 16.12 31.64 56.87
C ALA A 752 15.82 30.20 57.34
N GLY A 753 16.82 29.31 57.19
CA GLY A 753 17.09 28.17 58.08
C GLY A 753 16.56 26.79 57.66
N GLY A 754 17.48 25.82 57.49
CA GLY A 754 17.19 24.38 57.41
C GLY A 754 17.91 23.68 56.29
#